data_AF-A0A0P8X7M7-F1
#
_entry.id   AF-A0A0P8X7M7-F1
#
_cell.length_a   1.000
_cell.length_b   1.000
_cell.length_c   1.000
_cell.angle_alpha   90.00
_cell.angle_beta   90.00
_cell.angle_gamma   90.00
#
_symmetry.space_group_name_H-M   'P 1'
#
loop_
_entity.id
_entity.type
_entity.pdbx_description
1 polymer ?
#
loop_
_entity_poly.entity_id
_entity_poly.type
_entity_poly.pdbx_seq_one_letter_code
_entity_poly.pdbx_strand_id
1 'polypeptide(L)'
;MLERIEWIRGIGLLHDVDGKALKLSKTQLIYADNGRGKSTLASVLRSVADGDASALLGRKTIDGSIAPDVSLAFGSGHKVILTKGKWSESRPELLVFDAEFIEKNVHSGGVVSPGQRKNLLQFALGASAVKARAGEEQATKESSEANAELARVTAQLAGYHQGMLFLAFQKLVPTTESLAQPQIDNLRKRVQVAQNIDAVLKRPLPERIQEPSFDLDALFKILNLSLKDVEEDAEQKVSAHIDHIRNPSIERWISEGQEFDNGSVCPYCSQTTTGVELVRAYRTHFNKEYEKLKSNVSMLERGVQTRTAEAVIDKLAMATANACASIALWAGEVQVDSPTFAIEQAKIDIGAARDSLLSLVRAKLNKPLEPIGSNDEKANAQQQWNTMLKHIRETNAQIQRARLLIDEFRGGLTTENIGAINQEVLKLQLSVTRGKKEVTDLLALLADAKKKSQEAESKKKAARATLNDQMVTTLTAFQKTINQILKKFGASFSIEKMDANFRGGLRSEYGLSLRGMSITLDGTPKFATALSEGDKRTLAFAFFIATVNSDADLAKKLVVIDDPMCSLDANRKSQTKEILRIISTRAEQLIVLAHDPFFVRDLKEAFSQKGLPALEVLQLQHSIDGYSQLAKFNVEQECESSFYRHHRLLMEFCAGTAHDSRMVAKAIRPFLEGYLHRRFPGLVPRDLMFGGILAHIGTVLPTDPLNYASPLVEELKDINGYAGQFHHDTNPGVCETLPVTTSELLTYSQRALTLVYRGTV
;
A
#
# COMPACT_ATOMS: atom_id res chain seq x y z
N MET A 1 22.99 28.24 31.42
CA MET A 1 23.08 27.83 32.85
C MET A 1 22.06 28.56 33.70
N LEU A 2 21.61 27.94 34.79
CA LEU A 2 20.75 28.50 35.84
C LEU A 2 21.64 29.19 36.86
N GLU A 3 21.50 30.50 37.01
CA GLU A 3 22.34 31.31 37.89
C GLU A 3 21.72 31.49 39.28
N ARG A 4 20.39 31.61 39.36
CA ARG A 4 19.68 31.79 40.63
C ARG A 4 18.29 31.15 40.59
N ILE A 5 17.87 30.61 41.73
CA ILE A 5 16.47 30.36 42.05
C ILE A 5 16.02 31.62 42.79
N GLU A 6 15.37 32.57 42.12
CA GLU A 6 15.02 33.84 42.77
C GLU A 6 13.98 33.61 43.87
N TRP A 7 12.90 32.87 43.55
CA TRP A 7 11.95 32.40 44.55
C TRP A 7 11.21 31.15 44.11
N ILE A 8 10.73 30.38 45.09
CA ILE A 8 9.75 29.30 44.93
C ILE A 8 8.66 29.50 45.96
N ARG A 9 7.42 29.60 45.52
CA ARG A 9 6.27 29.93 46.37
C ARG A 9 5.11 28.97 46.17
N GLY A 10 4.41 28.66 47.25
CA GLY A 10 3.15 27.91 47.23
C GLY A 10 3.28 26.45 46.77
N ILE A 11 4.49 25.85 46.80
CA ILE A 11 4.74 24.50 46.28
C ILE A 11 5.36 23.61 47.37
N GLY A 12 4.58 22.64 47.84
CA GLY A 12 5.00 21.67 48.85
C GLY A 12 5.53 22.38 50.09
N LEU A 13 6.71 21.97 50.55
CA LEU A 13 7.43 22.61 51.66
C LEU A 13 8.23 23.84 51.24
N LEU A 14 8.31 24.14 49.94
CA LEU A 14 8.94 25.33 49.38
C LEU A 14 7.87 26.44 49.28
N HIS A 15 7.35 26.85 50.43
CA HIS A 15 6.18 27.73 50.51
C HIS A 15 6.49 29.19 50.19
N ASP A 16 7.63 29.71 50.65
CA ASP A 16 8.12 31.06 50.33
C ASP A 16 9.65 31.09 50.41
N VAL A 17 10.29 30.31 49.53
CA VAL A 17 11.75 30.27 49.43
C VAL A 17 12.24 31.53 48.73
N ASP A 18 13.09 32.32 49.40
CA ASP A 18 13.87 33.41 48.76
C ASP A 18 15.32 32.97 48.51
N GLY A 19 15.72 32.85 47.25
CA GLY A 19 17.08 32.50 46.87
C GLY A 19 17.83 33.62 46.16
N LYS A 20 17.29 34.86 46.12
CA LYS A 20 17.89 35.96 45.34
C LYS A 20 19.34 36.23 45.68
N ALA A 21 19.72 36.12 46.95
CA ALA A 21 21.11 36.35 47.38
C ALA A 21 22.07 35.21 46.99
N LEU A 22 21.55 34.02 46.71
CA LEU A 22 22.33 32.80 46.50
C LEU A 22 22.55 32.56 45.00
N LYS A 23 23.82 32.53 44.58
CA LYS A 23 24.22 32.25 43.20
C LYS A 23 24.63 30.79 43.06
N LEU A 24 24.10 30.12 42.04
CA LEU A 24 24.48 28.75 41.70
C LEU A 24 25.75 28.75 40.84
N SER A 25 26.65 27.81 41.11
CA SER A 25 27.87 27.58 40.32
C SER A 25 27.64 26.59 39.17
N LYS A 26 28.62 26.49 38.26
CA LYS A 26 28.63 25.47 37.17
C LYS A 26 28.43 24.05 37.70
N THR A 27 29.03 23.73 38.83
CA THR A 27 28.73 22.50 39.56
C THR A 27 28.13 22.94 40.88
N GLN A 28 26.90 22.57 41.18
CA GLN A 28 26.20 22.97 42.40
C GLN A 28 25.80 21.75 43.22
N LEU A 29 26.11 21.79 44.51
CA LEU A 29 25.66 20.80 45.48
C LEU A 29 24.60 21.43 46.39
N ILE A 30 23.48 20.72 46.59
CA ILE A 30 22.42 21.13 47.52
C ILE A 30 22.12 19.97 48.47
N TYR A 31 22.39 20.19 49.75
CA TYR A 31 22.05 19.28 50.83
C TYR A 31 20.61 19.46 51.28
N ALA A 32 19.91 18.38 51.59
CA ALA A 32 18.60 18.46 52.23
C ALA A 32 18.26 17.15 52.92
N ASP A 33 17.88 17.23 54.21
CA ASP A 33 17.28 16.10 54.93
C ASP A 33 16.06 15.54 54.17
N ASN A 34 15.72 14.30 54.49
CA ASN A 34 14.48 13.71 54.00
C ASN A 34 13.28 14.52 54.51
N GLY A 35 12.33 14.81 53.62
CA GLY A 35 11.19 15.64 53.94
C GLY A 35 11.47 17.15 54.00
N ARG A 36 12.54 17.66 53.38
CA ARG A 36 12.80 19.13 53.24
C ARG A 36 12.58 19.70 51.84
N GLY A 37 11.82 19.00 51.00
CA GLY A 37 11.46 19.50 49.66
C GLY A 37 12.50 19.28 48.56
N LYS A 38 13.51 18.42 48.77
CA LYS A 38 14.53 18.06 47.76
C LYS A 38 13.92 17.62 46.42
N SER A 39 13.07 16.59 46.43
CA SER A 39 12.37 16.13 45.22
C SER A 39 11.32 17.13 44.70
N THR A 40 10.88 18.07 45.55
CA THR A 40 10.01 19.16 45.11
C THR A 40 10.81 20.16 44.29
N LEU A 41 12.04 20.50 44.68
CA LEU A 41 12.95 21.31 43.88
C LEU A 41 13.29 20.64 42.55
N ALA A 42 13.57 19.33 42.54
CA ALA A 42 13.76 18.58 41.31
C ALA A 42 12.52 18.64 40.39
N SER A 43 11.31 18.53 40.97
CA SER A 43 10.04 18.65 40.24
C SER A 43 9.84 20.05 39.64
N VAL A 44 10.24 21.12 40.33
CA VAL A 44 10.23 22.49 39.80
C VAL A 44 11.13 22.57 38.56
N LEU A 45 12.35 22.04 38.64
CA LEU A 45 13.33 22.07 37.55
C LEU A 45 12.91 21.20 36.37
N ARG A 46 12.25 20.05 36.59
CA ARG A 46 11.64 19.29 35.49
C ARG A 46 10.47 20.05 34.87
N SER A 47 9.61 20.64 35.69
CA SER A 47 8.40 21.30 35.21
C SER A 47 8.71 22.43 34.23
N VAL A 48 9.76 23.22 34.49
CA VAL A 48 10.23 24.22 33.53
C VAL A 48 10.87 23.57 32.30
N ALA A 49 11.54 22.41 32.45
CA ALA A 49 12.13 21.69 31.33
C ALA A 49 11.08 21.22 30.31
N ASP A 50 10.00 20.62 30.83
CA ASP A 50 8.88 20.12 30.04
C ASP A 50 7.95 21.26 29.55
N GLY A 51 8.02 22.43 30.18
CA GLY A 51 7.06 23.52 29.98
C GLY A 51 5.67 23.21 30.54
N ASP A 52 5.52 22.13 31.32
CA ASP A 52 4.27 21.65 31.88
C ASP A 52 4.28 21.78 33.41
N ALA A 53 3.39 22.63 33.94
CA ALA A 53 3.21 22.86 35.37
C ALA A 53 2.24 21.89 36.04
N SER A 54 1.57 20.99 35.31
CA SER A 54 0.46 20.17 35.83
C SER A 54 0.86 19.34 37.05
N ALA A 55 2.01 18.66 36.99
CA ALA A 55 2.53 17.86 38.10
C ALA A 55 2.93 18.73 39.31
N LEU A 56 3.37 19.96 39.07
CA LEU A 56 3.77 20.92 40.10
C LEU A 56 2.56 21.56 40.79
N LEU A 57 1.50 21.85 40.04
CA LEU A 57 0.24 22.38 40.56
C LEU A 57 -0.45 21.39 41.51
N GLY A 58 -0.32 20.09 41.25
CA GLY A 58 -0.75 19.03 42.19
C GLY A 58 0.04 19.00 43.50
N ARG A 59 1.21 19.66 43.56
CA ARG A 59 2.05 19.80 44.76
C ARG A 59 1.83 21.15 45.46
N LYS A 60 0.68 21.80 45.31
CA LYS A 60 0.37 23.04 46.05
C LYS A 60 0.57 22.81 47.56
N THR A 61 1.14 23.80 48.26
CA THR A 61 1.24 23.77 49.72
C THR A 61 -0.14 23.56 50.35
N ILE A 62 -0.27 22.57 51.23
CA ILE A 62 -1.56 22.10 51.77
C ILE A 62 -2.21 23.15 52.69
N ASP A 63 -1.40 23.74 53.57
CA ASP A 63 -1.79 24.71 54.59
C ASP A 63 -1.43 26.16 54.20
N GLY A 64 -0.97 26.38 52.97
CA GLY A 64 -0.52 27.68 52.47
C GLY A 64 -1.57 28.42 51.63
N SER A 65 -1.63 29.75 51.77
CA SER A 65 -2.52 30.62 50.98
C SER A 65 -1.90 31.11 49.66
N ILE A 66 -0.56 31.06 49.55
CA ILE A 66 0.18 31.51 48.37
C ILE A 66 -0.06 30.56 47.19
N ALA A 67 -0.41 31.12 46.03
CA ALA A 67 -0.54 30.35 44.80
C ALA A 67 0.85 29.94 44.28
N PRO A 68 0.99 28.77 43.60
CA PRO A 68 2.25 28.36 42.98
C PRO A 68 2.84 29.45 42.07
N ASP A 69 4.03 29.93 42.44
CA ASP A 69 4.78 30.98 41.75
C ASP A 69 6.28 30.70 41.87
N VAL A 70 7.00 30.73 40.75
CA VAL A 70 8.44 30.43 40.70
C VAL A 70 9.13 31.40 39.77
N SER A 71 10.30 31.92 40.16
CA SER A 71 11.18 32.66 39.27
C SER A 71 12.58 32.04 39.26
N LEU A 72 13.02 31.65 38.08
CA LEU A 72 14.34 31.10 37.80
C LEU A 72 15.11 32.08 36.91
N ALA A 73 16.32 32.46 37.30
CA ALA A 73 17.19 33.32 36.52
C ALA A 73 18.29 32.50 35.84
N PHE A 74 18.28 32.48 34.52
CA PHE A 74 19.28 31.87 33.66
C PHE A 74 20.31 32.91 33.19
N GLY A 75 21.36 32.46 32.49
CA GLY A 75 22.48 33.27 32.04
C GLY A 75 22.08 34.61 31.40
N SER A 76 22.89 35.65 31.65
CA SER A 76 22.61 37.04 31.24
C SER A 76 21.36 37.67 31.89
N GLY A 77 20.89 37.11 33.00
CA GLY A 77 19.73 37.62 33.74
C GLY A 77 18.37 37.25 33.13
N HIS A 78 18.33 36.31 32.19
CA HIS A 78 17.08 35.89 31.54
C HIS A 78 16.18 35.15 32.52
N LYS A 79 14.94 35.63 32.71
CA LYS A 79 14.02 35.10 33.72
C LYS A 79 12.99 34.17 33.09
N VAL A 80 12.79 33.02 33.71
CA VAL A 80 11.70 32.09 33.39
C VAL A 80 10.81 31.96 34.62
N ILE A 81 9.55 32.32 34.44
CA ILE A 81 8.61 32.51 35.55
C ILE A 81 7.41 31.59 35.37
N LEU A 82 7.01 30.92 36.44
CA LEU A 82 5.73 30.23 36.57
C LEU A 82 4.76 31.18 37.25
N THR A 83 3.74 31.64 36.54
CA THR A 83 2.64 32.42 37.13
C THR A 83 1.31 31.94 36.58
N LYS A 84 0.27 31.94 37.43
CA LYS A 84 -1.08 31.47 37.07
C LYS A 84 -1.07 30.05 36.45
N GLY A 85 -0.15 29.20 36.91
CA GLY A 85 -0.03 27.81 36.46
C GLY A 85 0.55 27.60 35.06
N LYS A 86 1.20 28.61 34.46
CA LYS A 86 1.91 28.48 33.18
C LYS A 86 3.33 29.03 33.27
N TRP A 87 4.28 28.29 32.70
CA TRP A 87 5.65 28.77 32.50
C TRP A 87 5.70 29.79 31.36
N SER A 88 6.53 30.83 31.50
CA SER A 88 6.77 31.82 30.46
C SER A 88 7.50 31.25 29.24
N GLU A 89 8.32 30.21 29.45
CA GLU A 89 9.10 29.51 28.43
C GLU A 89 9.45 28.11 28.94
N SER A 90 9.63 27.13 28.06
CA SER A 90 10.20 25.83 28.43
C SER A 90 11.73 25.84 28.32
N ARG A 91 12.39 24.94 29.07
CA ARG A 91 13.86 24.82 29.12
C ARG A 91 14.30 23.38 28.81
N PRO A 92 14.12 22.89 27.57
CA PRO A 92 14.40 21.49 27.20
C PRO A 92 15.89 21.10 27.29
N GLU A 93 16.78 22.06 27.54
CA GLU A 93 18.18 21.82 27.90
C GLU A 93 18.39 21.26 29.32
N LEU A 94 17.37 21.32 30.20
CA LEU A 94 17.40 20.72 31.53
C LEU A 94 17.07 19.21 31.46
N LEU A 95 18.02 18.38 31.91
CA LEU A 95 17.87 16.94 32.05
C LEU A 95 17.79 16.58 33.53
N VAL A 96 16.63 16.12 33.99
CA VAL A 96 16.37 15.85 35.41
C VAL A 96 16.26 14.34 35.66
N PHE A 97 17.11 13.82 36.55
CA PHE A 97 16.98 12.48 37.10
C PHE A 97 16.31 12.55 38.48
N ASP A 98 15.10 12.02 38.60
CA ASP A 98 14.34 11.93 39.84
C ASP A 98 13.37 10.72 39.78
N ALA A 99 12.50 10.58 40.79
CA ALA A 99 11.53 9.47 40.84
C ALA A 99 10.57 9.42 39.64
N GLU A 100 10.11 10.57 39.14
CA GLU A 100 9.17 10.59 38.02
C GLU A 100 9.87 10.36 36.66
N PHE A 101 11.18 10.64 36.54
CA PHE A 101 11.97 10.10 35.40
C PHE A 101 11.94 8.56 35.39
N ILE A 102 12.16 7.93 36.55
CA ILE A 102 12.12 6.46 36.69
C ILE A 102 10.73 5.94 36.31
N GLU A 103 9.68 6.60 36.81
CA GLU A 103 8.29 6.22 36.54
C GLU A 103 7.90 6.38 35.08
N LYS A 104 8.31 7.47 34.42
CA LYS A 104 7.95 7.74 33.02
C LYS A 104 8.76 6.91 32.01
N ASN A 105 9.98 6.50 32.35
CA ASN A 105 10.92 5.93 31.38
C ASN A 105 11.37 4.50 31.70
N VAL A 106 11.36 4.07 32.96
CA VAL A 106 11.99 2.79 33.36
C VAL A 106 10.98 1.78 33.88
N HIS A 107 10.28 2.08 34.98
CA HIS A 107 9.26 1.19 35.54
C HIS A 107 8.32 1.95 36.50
N SER A 108 7.10 1.42 36.70
CA SER A 108 6.20 1.86 37.79
C SER A 108 5.69 0.64 38.54
N GLY A 109 5.76 0.63 39.87
CA GLY A 109 5.41 -0.54 40.68
C GLY A 109 6.18 -1.82 40.33
N GLY A 110 7.39 -1.68 39.79
CA GLY A 110 8.21 -2.78 39.28
C GLY A 110 7.78 -3.34 37.92
N VAL A 111 6.78 -2.76 37.24
CA VAL A 111 6.34 -3.19 35.90
C VAL A 111 6.84 -2.22 34.84
N VAL A 112 7.27 -2.76 33.68
CA VAL A 112 7.74 -1.97 32.53
C VAL A 112 6.66 -1.93 31.44
N SER A 113 5.96 -0.80 31.33
CA SER A 113 4.86 -0.61 30.40
C SER A 113 5.35 -0.36 28.96
N PRO A 114 4.49 -0.60 27.93
CA PRO A 114 4.79 -0.18 26.56
C PRO A 114 5.06 1.32 26.42
N GLY A 115 4.38 2.16 27.22
CA GLY A 115 4.60 3.61 27.24
C GLY A 115 6.00 3.98 27.74
N GLN A 116 6.45 3.35 28.82
CA GLN A 116 7.81 3.53 29.35
C GLN A 116 8.86 3.10 28.31
N ARG A 117 8.66 1.97 27.64
CA ARG A 117 9.52 1.51 26.53
C ARG A 117 9.57 2.49 25.35
N LYS A 118 8.47 3.18 25.06
CA LYS A 118 8.42 4.23 24.05
C LYS A 118 9.20 5.46 24.49
N ASN A 119 9.00 5.90 25.73
CA ASN A 119 9.69 7.08 26.29
C ASN A 119 11.19 6.85 26.42
N LEU A 120 11.61 5.68 26.93
CA LEU A 120 13.02 5.28 27.01
C LEU A 120 13.69 5.29 25.64
N LEU A 121 13.02 4.75 24.64
CA LEU A 121 13.51 4.76 23.27
C LEU A 121 13.66 6.21 22.77
N GLN A 122 12.64 7.05 22.94
CA GLN A 122 12.71 8.46 22.52
C GLN A 122 13.84 9.21 23.22
N PHE A 123 14.03 8.94 24.52
CA PHE A 123 15.09 9.51 25.33
C PHE A 123 16.48 9.03 24.87
N ALA A 124 16.64 7.75 24.56
CA ALA A 124 17.90 7.15 24.09
C ALA A 124 18.27 7.56 22.65
N LEU A 125 17.28 7.74 21.78
CA LEU A 125 17.45 8.08 20.36
C LEU A 125 17.92 9.53 20.13
N GLY A 126 17.65 10.43 21.09
CA GLY A 126 18.02 11.84 20.97
C GLY A 126 17.39 12.55 19.76
N ALA A 127 17.92 13.74 19.42
CA ALA A 127 17.33 14.58 18.38
C ALA A 127 17.48 14.00 16.95
N SER A 128 18.55 13.26 16.66
CA SER A 128 18.86 12.75 15.31
C SER A 128 17.86 11.68 14.86
N ALA A 129 17.55 10.71 15.71
CA ALA A 129 16.61 9.66 15.37
C ALA A 129 15.13 10.10 15.48
N VAL A 130 14.82 11.12 16.30
CA VAL A 130 13.51 11.81 16.22
C VAL A 130 13.34 12.47 14.86
N LYS A 131 14.37 13.12 14.32
CA LYS A 131 14.35 13.72 12.98
C LYS A 131 14.20 12.67 11.88
N ALA A 132 14.91 11.55 11.96
CA ALA A 132 14.79 10.44 11.00
C ALA A 132 13.39 9.82 11.03
N ARG A 133 12.79 9.68 12.22
CA ARG A 133 11.41 9.22 12.38
C ARG A 133 10.41 10.20 11.76
N ALA A 134 10.54 11.50 12.04
CA ALA A 134 9.68 12.51 11.41
C ALA A 134 9.79 12.48 9.87
N GLY A 135 11.00 12.23 9.35
CA GLY A 135 11.22 12.03 7.92
C GLY A 135 10.52 10.79 7.35
N GLU A 136 10.49 9.67 8.08
CA GLU A 136 9.79 8.44 7.67
C GLU A 136 8.26 8.58 7.76
N GLU A 137 7.74 9.25 8.80
CA GLU A 137 6.31 9.55 8.94
C GLU A 137 5.85 10.48 7.80
N GLN A 138 6.64 11.51 7.47
CA GLN A 138 6.37 12.41 6.35
C GLN A 138 6.42 11.68 5.00
N ALA A 139 7.44 10.84 4.75
CA ALA A 139 7.53 10.07 3.51
C ALA A 139 6.39 9.02 3.38
N THR A 140 5.92 8.48 4.49
CA THR A 140 4.75 7.58 4.52
C THR A 140 3.46 8.34 4.15
N LYS A 141 3.29 9.55 4.66
CA LYS A 141 2.17 10.42 4.29
C LYS A 141 2.19 10.77 2.80
N GLU A 142 3.34 11.19 2.27
CA GLU A 142 3.53 11.49 0.84
C GLU A 142 3.23 10.28 -0.05
N SER A 143 3.69 9.07 0.32
CA SER A 143 3.35 7.83 -0.41
C SER A 143 1.85 7.53 -0.37
N SER A 144 1.20 7.71 0.78
CA SER A 144 -0.25 7.50 0.91
C SER A 144 -1.05 8.48 0.04
N GLU A 145 -0.68 9.77 0.03
CA GLU A 145 -1.32 10.80 -0.78
C GLU A 145 -1.12 10.54 -2.28
N ALA A 146 0.10 10.18 -2.70
CA ALA A 146 0.38 9.85 -4.09
C ALA A 146 -0.37 8.59 -4.57
N ASN A 147 -0.52 7.58 -3.71
CA ASN A 147 -1.29 6.38 -4.02
C ASN A 147 -2.79 6.66 -4.08
N ALA A 148 -3.32 7.53 -3.21
CA ALA A 148 -4.72 7.96 -3.27
C ALA A 148 -5.02 8.71 -4.58
N GLU A 149 -4.11 9.58 -5.01
CA GLU A 149 -4.23 10.27 -6.29
C GLU A 149 -4.17 9.31 -7.49
N LEU A 150 -3.23 8.35 -7.48
CA LEU A 150 -3.16 7.30 -8.50
C LEU A 150 -4.46 6.49 -8.58
N ALA A 151 -5.03 6.11 -7.43
CA ALA A 151 -6.30 5.40 -7.38
C ALA A 151 -7.46 6.25 -7.92
N ARG A 152 -7.50 7.55 -7.56
CA ARG A 152 -8.52 8.50 -8.02
C ARG A 152 -8.49 8.66 -9.54
N VAL A 153 -7.32 8.91 -10.13
CA VAL A 153 -7.18 9.08 -11.59
C VAL A 153 -7.47 7.76 -12.32
N THR A 154 -7.07 6.62 -11.76
CA THR A 154 -7.41 5.29 -12.31
C THR A 154 -8.93 5.06 -12.32
N ALA A 155 -9.63 5.44 -11.24
CA ALA A 155 -11.08 5.31 -11.16
C ALA A 155 -11.81 6.21 -12.18
N GLN A 156 -11.31 7.42 -12.43
CA GLN A 156 -11.86 8.31 -13.45
C GLN A 156 -11.76 7.71 -14.86
N LEU A 157 -10.74 6.89 -15.13
CA LEU A 157 -10.57 6.22 -16.42
C LEU A 157 -11.45 4.97 -16.59
N ALA A 158 -11.98 4.38 -15.51
CA ALA A 158 -12.72 3.12 -15.54
C ALA A 158 -13.96 3.16 -16.46
N GLY A 159 -14.63 4.32 -16.55
CA GLY A 159 -15.79 4.50 -17.41
C GLY A 159 -15.49 4.50 -18.91
N TYR A 160 -14.24 4.76 -19.31
CA TYR A 160 -13.87 5.00 -20.71
C TYR A 160 -13.37 3.76 -21.46
N HIS A 161 -13.07 2.66 -20.76
CA HIS A 161 -12.50 1.44 -21.36
C HIS A 161 -13.37 0.19 -21.15
N GLN A 162 -14.68 0.36 -20.90
CA GLN A 162 -15.59 -0.76 -20.67
C GLN A 162 -15.54 -1.78 -21.81
N GLY A 163 -15.51 -3.07 -21.46
CA GLY A 163 -15.35 -4.17 -22.42
C GLY A 163 -13.90 -4.45 -22.86
N MET A 164 -12.91 -3.70 -22.37
CA MET A 164 -11.48 -3.94 -22.63
C MET A 164 -10.64 -3.78 -21.35
N LEU A 165 -9.59 -4.59 -21.22
CA LEU A 165 -8.60 -4.42 -20.15
C LEU A 165 -7.91 -3.05 -20.28
N PHE A 166 -7.74 -2.35 -19.17
CA PHE A 166 -7.18 -1.00 -19.14
C PHE A 166 -5.79 -0.91 -19.84
N LEU A 167 -4.92 -1.90 -19.60
CA LEU A 167 -3.60 -1.96 -20.26
C LEU A 167 -3.67 -2.09 -21.79
N ALA A 168 -4.71 -2.74 -22.32
CA ALA A 168 -4.92 -2.84 -23.77
C ALA A 168 -5.47 -1.53 -24.33
N PHE A 169 -6.39 -0.87 -23.60
CA PHE A 169 -6.92 0.44 -23.94
C PHE A 169 -5.83 1.51 -24.04
N GLN A 170 -4.90 1.54 -23.06
CA GLN A 170 -3.74 2.44 -23.06
C GLN A 170 -2.80 2.25 -24.28
N LYS A 171 -2.90 1.13 -25.01
CA LYS A 171 -2.09 0.81 -26.18
C LYS A 171 -2.79 1.03 -27.52
N LEU A 172 -4.10 1.35 -27.54
CA LEU A 172 -4.85 1.57 -28.78
C LEU A 172 -4.35 2.78 -29.57
N VAL A 173 -4.26 2.73 -30.89
CA VAL A 173 -3.95 3.97 -31.64
C VAL A 173 -5.21 4.85 -31.66
N PRO A 174 -5.15 6.11 -31.17
CA PRO A 174 -6.31 7.00 -31.20
C PRO A 174 -6.71 7.35 -32.64
N THR A 175 -8.02 7.46 -32.88
CA THR A 175 -8.58 7.81 -34.19
C THR A 175 -9.72 8.82 -34.05
N THR A 176 -10.18 9.40 -35.14
CA THR A 176 -11.32 10.33 -35.16
C THR A 176 -12.60 9.61 -35.49
N GLU A 177 -13.73 10.15 -35.01
CA GLU A 177 -15.06 9.63 -35.31
C GLU A 177 -15.34 9.61 -36.82
N SER A 178 -14.87 10.64 -37.56
CA SER A 178 -15.01 10.72 -39.01
C SER A 178 -14.36 9.57 -39.78
N LEU A 179 -13.28 8.99 -39.26
CA LEU A 179 -12.56 7.87 -39.89
C LEU A 179 -13.13 6.52 -39.44
N ALA A 180 -13.56 6.41 -38.18
CA ALA A 180 -14.06 5.16 -37.62
C ALA A 180 -15.52 4.86 -37.98
N GLN A 181 -16.38 5.87 -38.08
CA GLN A 181 -17.81 5.68 -38.27
C GLN A 181 -18.17 4.92 -39.56
N PRO A 182 -17.58 5.22 -40.74
CA PRO A 182 -17.85 4.44 -41.95
C PRO A 182 -17.49 2.95 -41.83
N GLN A 183 -16.41 2.63 -41.10
CA GLN A 183 -15.98 1.26 -40.85
C GLN A 183 -16.91 0.55 -39.87
N ILE A 184 -17.31 1.22 -38.78
CA ILE A 184 -18.28 0.71 -37.81
C ILE A 184 -19.62 0.42 -38.49
N ASP A 185 -20.09 1.32 -39.34
CA ASP A 185 -21.35 1.15 -40.07
C ASP A 185 -21.30 -0.04 -41.03
N ASN A 186 -20.17 -0.23 -41.72
CA ASN A 186 -19.95 -1.41 -42.58
C ASN A 186 -19.97 -2.72 -41.76
N LEU A 187 -19.21 -2.77 -40.65
CA LEU A 187 -19.16 -3.94 -39.78
C LEU A 187 -20.53 -4.26 -39.17
N ARG A 188 -21.31 -3.25 -38.77
CA ARG A 188 -22.68 -3.43 -38.25
C ARG A 188 -23.65 -3.97 -39.31
N LYS A 189 -23.55 -3.49 -40.56
CA LYS A 189 -24.33 -4.05 -41.68
C LYS A 189 -24.02 -5.53 -41.88
N ARG A 190 -22.75 -5.93 -41.81
CA ARG A 190 -22.35 -7.35 -41.90
C ARG A 190 -22.93 -8.18 -40.76
N VAL A 191 -22.88 -7.69 -39.52
CA VAL A 191 -23.52 -8.36 -38.37
C VAL A 191 -25.03 -8.54 -38.58
N GLN A 192 -25.73 -7.52 -39.09
CA GLN A 192 -27.17 -7.60 -39.35
C GLN A 192 -27.53 -8.66 -40.41
N VAL A 193 -26.70 -8.80 -41.44
CA VAL A 193 -26.85 -9.84 -42.47
C VAL A 193 -26.57 -11.23 -41.86
N ALA A 194 -25.50 -11.37 -41.09
CA ALA A 194 -25.13 -12.63 -40.44
C ALA A 194 -26.15 -13.10 -39.38
N GLN A 195 -26.82 -12.17 -38.68
CA GLN A 195 -27.89 -12.50 -37.71
C GLN A 195 -29.16 -13.08 -38.36
N ASN A 196 -29.39 -12.79 -39.64
CA ASN A 196 -30.54 -13.29 -40.41
C ASN A 196 -30.17 -14.41 -41.38
N ILE A 197 -29.08 -15.13 -41.13
CA ILE A 197 -28.51 -16.13 -42.05
C ILE A 197 -29.52 -17.22 -42.46
N ASP A 198 -30.38 -17.67 -41.54
CA ASP A 198 -31.40 -18.70 -41.82
C ASP A 198 -32.46 -18.24 -42.81
N ALA A 199 -32.84 -16.96 -42.78
CA ALA A 199 -33.79 -16.39 -43.72
C ALA A 199 -33.15 -16.16 -45.09
N VAL A 200 -31.87 -15.79 -45.13
CA VAL A 200 -31.10 -15.58 -46.37
C VAL A 200 -30.82 -16.91 -47.08
N LEU A 201 -30.46 -17.97 -46.35
CA LEU A 201 -30.18 -19.30 -46.92
C LEU A 201 -31.41 -20.00 -47.52
N LYS A 202 -32.63 -19.61 -47.09
CA LYS A 202 -33.90 -20.17 -47.57
C LYS A 202 -34.47 -19.47 -48.82
N ARG A 203 -33.89 -18.35 -49.27
CA ARG A 203 -34.35 -17.64 -50.48
C ARG A 203 -34.18 -18.52 -51.73
N PRO A 204 -35.14 -18.49 -52.67
CA PRO A 204 -35.08 -19.31 -53.88
C PRO A 204 -33.92 -18.87 -54.77
N LEU A 205 -33.43 -19.82 -55.57
CA LEU A 205 -32.31 -19.62 -56.47
C LEU A 205 -32.78 -19.74 -57.91
N PRO A 206 -32.17 -19.02 -58.85
CA PRO A 206 -32.57 -19.11 -60.24
C PRO A 206 -32.22 -20.50 -60.82
N GLU A 207 -33.14 -21.06 -61.59
CA GLU A 207 -33.03 -22.38 -62.21
C GLU A 207 -32.83 -22.27 -63.72
N ARG A 208 -32.12 -23.26 -64.28
CA ARG A 208 -31.87 -23.37 -65.73
C ARG A 208 -33.17 -23.74 -66.46
N ILE A 209 -33.46 -23.04 -67.56
CA ILE A 209 -34.60 -23.31 -68.44
C ILE A 209 -34.33 -24.58 -69.25
N GLN A 210 -35.30 -25.50 -69.29
CA GLN A 210 -35.21 -26.75 -70.05
C GLN A 210 -35.37 -26.51 -71.56
N GLU A 211 -34.50 -27.13 -72.37
CA GLU A 211 -34.58 -27.06 -73.84
C GLU A 211 -35.77 -27.93 -74.35
N PRO A 212 -36.60 -27.42 -75.28
CA PRO A 212 -37.64 -28.22 -75.90
C PRO A 212 -37.03 -29.32 -76.77
N SER A 213 -37.66 -30.51 -76.79
CA SER A 213 -37.22 -31.63 -77.61
C SER A 213 -38.01 -31.74 -78.90
N PHE A 214 -37.30 -31.94 -80.01
CA PHE A 214 -37.91 -32.24 -81.31
C PHE A 214 -37.03 -33.24 -82.07
N ASP A 215 -37.52 -34.47 -82.18
CA ASP A 215 -36.85 -35.55 -82.90
C ASP A 215 -37.06 -35.39 -84.42
N LEU A 216 -36.15 -34.62 -85.04
CA LEU A 216 -36.14 -34.43 -86.49
C LEU A 216 -35.70 -35.69 -87.23
N ASP A 217 -34.91 -36.58 -86.61
CA ASP A 217 -34.49 -37.84 -87.21
C ASP A 217 -35.70 -38.76 -87.46
N ALA A 218 -36.58 -38.90 -86.46
CA ALA A 218 -37.81 -39.67 -86.58
C ALA A 218 -38.77 -39.05 -87.61
N LEU A 219 -38.86 -37.72 -87.68
CA LEU A 219 -39.68 -37.02 -88.66
C LEU A 219 -39.20 -37.27 -90.09
N PHE A 220 -37.91 -37.09 -90.37
CA PHE A 220 -37.34 -37.31 -91.70
C PHE A 220 -37.33 -38.79 -92.10
N LYS A 221 -37.27 -39.71 -91.12
CA LYS A 221 -37.44 -41.15 -91.39
C LYS A 221 -38.81 -41.44 -91.99
N ILE A 222 -39.87 -40.80 -91.50
CA ILE A 222 -41.24 -40.98 -92.04
C ILE A 222 -41.41 -40.27 -93.37
N LEU A 223 -40.85 -39.06 -93.56
CA LEU A 223 -40.90 -38.35 -94.85
C LEU A 223 -40.22 -39.16 -95.98
N ASN A 224 -39.15 -39.89 -95.68
CA ASN A 224 -38.40 -40.70 -96.64
C ASN A 224 -38.98 -42.10 -96.90
N LEU A 225 -40.06 -42.53 -96.22
CA LEU A 225 -40.68 -43.82 -96.48
C LEU A 225 -41.29 -43.86 -97.89
N SER A 226 -40.95 -44.86 -98.69
CA SER A 226 -41.65 -45.20 -99.95
C SER A 226 -42.15 -46.63 -99.87
N LEU A 227 -43.32 -46.92 -100.43
CA LEU A 227 -43.84 -48.28 -100.56
C LEU A 227 -43.38 -48.80 -101.94
N LYS A 228 -42.36 -49.66 -101.99
CA LYS A 228 -41.82 -50.20 -103.25
C LYS A 228 -42.49 -51.50 -103.73
N ASP A 229 -43.57 -51.93 -103.09
CA ASP A 229 -44.11 -53.29 -103.25
C ASP A 229 -45.60 -53.30 -103.65
N VAL A 230 -45.96 -52.56 -104.71
CA VAL A 230 -47.25 -52.69 -105.40
C VAL A 230 -46.99 -53.38 -106.75
N GLU A 231 -47.81 -54.37 -107.13
CA GLU A 231 -47.71 -55.11 -108.40
C GLU A 231 -47.35 -54.18 -109.57
N GLU A 232 -46.20 -54.41 -110.21
CA GLU A 232 -45.52 -53.50 -111.15
C GLU A 232 -46.42 -53.04 -112.32
N ASP A 233 -47.39 -53.86 -112.73
CA ASP A 233 -48.39 -53.53 -113.77
C ASP A 233 -49.46 -52.53 -113.30
N ALA A 234 -49.90 -52.62 -112.03
CA ALA A 234 -50.86 -51.67 -111.46
C ALA A 234 -50.19 -50.32 -111.18
N GLU A 235 -48.96 -50.33 -110.66
CA GLU A 235 -48.15 -49.13 -110.41
C GLU A 235 -47.90 -48.33 -111.69
N GLN A 236 -47.43 -48.98 -112.77
CA GLN A 236 -47.17 -48.30 -114.04
C GLN A 236 -48.43 -47.65 -114.61
N LYS A 237 -49.57 -48.34 -114.57
CA LYS A 237 -50.85 -47.80 -115.10
C LYS A 237 -51.34 -46.60 -114.30
N VAL A 238 -51.24 -46.65 -112.97
CA VAL A 238 -51.66 -45.55 -112.10
C VAL A 238 -50.69 -44.36 -112.20
N SER A 239 -49.38 -44.62 -112.18
CA SER A 239 -48.35 -43.59 -112.33
C SER A 239 -48.45 -42.87 -113.69
N ALA A 240 -48.61 -43.62 -114.79
CA ALA A 240 -48.82 -43.04 -116.12
C ALA A 240 -50.10 -42.18 -116.20
N HIS A 241 -51.16 -42.56 -115.46
CA HIS A 241 -52.38 -41.77 -115.41
C HIS A 241 -52.22 -40.48 -114.60
N ILE A 242 -51.54 -40.54 -113.46
CA ILE A 242 -51.20 -39.37 -112.64
C ILE A 242 -50.36 -38.38 -113.47
N ASP A 243 -49.34 -38.89 -114.16
CA ASP A 243 -48.46 -38.10 -115.04
C ASP A 243 -49.19 -37.49 -116.22
N HIS A 244 -50.21 -38.16 -116.76
CA HIS A 244 -51.02 -37.63 -117.85
C HIS A 244 -51.85 -36.41 -117.41
N ILE A 245 -52.43 -36.45 -116.21
CA ILE A 245 -53.30 -35.39 -115.71
C ILE A 245 -52.50 -34.14 -115.29
N ARG A 246 -51.24 -34.31 -114.87
CA ARG A 246 -50.31 -33.22 -114.49
C ARG A 246 -50.88 -32.26 -113.42
N ASN A 247 -51.69 -32.77 -112.49
CA ASN A 247 -52.15 -32.00 -111.34
C ASN A 247 -51.47 -32.52 -110.06
N PRO A 248 -50.76 -31.69 -109.28
CA PRO A 248 -50.03 -32.12 -108.09
C PRO A 248 -50.88 -32.75 -106.98
N SER A 249 -52.21 -32.57 -107.01
CA SER A 249 -53.14 -33.13 -106.02
C SER A 249 -53.92 -34.33 -106.55
N ILE A 250 -53.63 -34.80 -107.78
CA ILE A 250 -54.42 -35.86 -108.41
C ILE A 250 -54.27 -37.21 -107.70
N GLU A 251 -53.06 -37.57 -107.25
CA GLU A 251 -52.81 -38.82 -106.52
C GLU A 251 -53.65 -38.86 -105.23
N ARG A 252 -53.64 -37.75 -104.48
CA ARG A 252 -54.47 -37.57 -103.29
C ARG A 252 -55.97 -37.68 -103.61
N TRP A 253 -56.43 -37.00 -104.66
CA TRP A 253 -57.85 -37.01 -105.04
C TRP A 253 -58.32 -38.40 -105.49
N ILE A 254 -57.52 -39.14 -106.24
CA ILE A 254 -57.86 -40.51 -106.66
C ILE A 254 -57.92 -41.43 -105.43
N SER A 255 -56.94 -41.34 -104.52
CA SER A 255 -56.93 -42.09 -103.25
C SER A 255 -58.18 -41.80 -102.41
N GLU A 256 -58.51 -40.52 -102.17
CA GLU A 256 -59.70 -40.15 -101.41
C GLU A 256 -60.99 -40.57 -102.14
N GLY A 257 -61.00 -40.51 -103.47
CA GLY A 257 -62.10 -40.97 -104.31
C GLY A 257 -62.41 -42.46 -104.19
N GLN A 258 -61.43 -43.31 -103.84
CA GLN A 258 -61.64 -44.75 -103.65
C GLN A 258 -62.61 -45.06 -102.51
N GLU A 259 -62.69 -44.22 -101.48
CA GLU A 259 -63.65 -44.41 -100.38
C GLU A 259 -65.10 -44.37 -100.86
N PHE A 260 -65.36 -43.68 -101.98
CA PHE A 260 -66.68 -43.53 -102.58
C PHE A 260 -66.92 -44.53 -103.74
N ASP A 261 -65.94 -45.37 -104.08
CA ASP A 261 -66.08 -46.40 -105.11
C ASP A 261 -66.81 -47.62 -104.54
N ASN A 262 -67.96 -47.96 -105.14
CA ASN A 262 -68.79 -49.08 -104.70
C ASN A 262 -68.53 -50.37 -105.46
N GLY A 263 -67.52 -50.42 -106.34
CA GLY A 263 -67.21 -51.62 -107.09
C GLY A 263 -67.74 -51.64 -108.51
N SER A 264 -68.80 -50.89 -108.81
CA SER A 264 -69.67 -51.12 -109.98
C SER A 264 -69.93 -49.89 -110.86
N VAL A 265 -70.01 -48.69 -110.28
CA VAL A 265 -70.28 -47.43 -110.99
C VAL A 265 -69.35 -46.32 -110.53
N CYS A 266 -68.98 -45.43 -111.45
CA CYS A 266 -68.15 -44.27 -111.14
C CYS A 266 -68.95 -43.28 -110.27
N PRO A 267 -68.45 -42.87 -109.09
CA PRO A 267 -69.17 -41.96 -108.20
C PRO A 267 -69.37 -40.55 -108.78
N TYR A 268 -68.63 -40.18 -109.83
CA TYR A 268 -68.72 -38.85 -110.44
C TYR A 268 -69.71 -38.78 -111.61
N CYS A 269 -69.71 -39.76 -112.51
CA CYS A 269 -70.49 -39.72 -113.75
C CYS A 269 -71.51 -40.87 -113.90
N SER A 270 -71.59 -41.77 -112.91
CA SER A 270 -72.49 -42.93 -112.89
C SER A 270 -72.33 -43.95 -114.03
N GLN A 271 -71.23 -43.88 -114.80
CA GLN A 271 -70.88 -44.91 -115.79
C GLN A 271 -70.40 -46.19 -115.11
N THR A 272 -70.60 -47.35 -115.74
CA THR A 272 -70.11 -48.63 -115.21
C THR A 272 -68.59 -48.66 -115.16
N THR A 273 -68.02 -49.05 -114.02
CA THR A 273 -66.57 -49.24 -113.81
C THR A 273 -66.17 -50.72 -113.85
N THR A 274 -67.13 -51.61 -114.10
CA THR A 274 -66.91 -53.04 -114.16
C THR A 274 -66.07 -53.39 -115.39
N GLY A 275 -64.90 -54.02 -115.18
CA GLY A 275 -63.97 -54.39 -116.26
C GLY A 275 -63.00 -53.28 -116.67
N VAL A 276 -63.03 -52.10 -116.06
CA VAL A 276 -62.06 -51.03 -116.33
C VAL A 276 -60.73 -51.33 -115.63
N GLU A 277 -59.70 -51.64 -116.40
CA GLU A 277 -58.37 -52.02 -115.86
C GLU A 277 -57.76 -50.95 -114.96
N LEU A 278 -57.90 -49.67 -115.30
CA LEU A 278 -57.34 -48.56 -114.52
C LEU A 278 -57.99 -48.43 -113.12
N VAL A 279 -59.30 -48.69 -113.02
CA VAL A 279 -60.02 -48.68 -111.74
C VAL A 279 -59.59 -49.86 -110.86
N ARG A 280 -59.36 -51.03 -111.47
CA ARG A 280 -58.77 -52.17 -110.76
C ARG A 280 -57.34 -51.88 -110.30
N ALA A 281 -56.54 -51.21 -111.13
CA ALA A 281 -55.19 -50.79 -110.78
C ALA A 281 -55.19 -49.81 -109.58
N TYR A 282 -56.13 -48.87 -109.50
CA TYR A 282 -56.28 -48.01 -108.31
C TYR A 282 -56.56 -48.79 -107.02
N ARG A 283 -57.46 -49.78 -107.06
CA ARG A 283 -57.78 -50.60 -105.88
C ARG A 283 -56.60 -51.44 -105.39
N THR A 284 -55.75 -51.89 -106.31
CA THR A 284 -54.50 -52.62 -105.97
C THR A 284 -53.42 -51.66 -105.47
N HIS A 285 -53.31 -50.47 -106.06
CA HIS A 285 -52.30 -49.46 -105.75
C HIS A 285 -52.54 -48.77 -104.39
N PHE A 286 -53.78 -48.42 -104.06
CA PHE A 286 -54.15 -47.81 -102.78
C PHE A 286 -54.54 -48.89 -101.74
N ASN A 287 -53.55 -49.64 -101.25
CA ASN A 287 -53.74 -50.74 -100.29
C ASN A 287 -53.67 -50.30 -98.81
N LYS A 288 -53.81 -51.25 -97.86
CA LYS A 288 -53.77 -50.97 -96.41
C LYS A 288 -52.47 -50.32 -95.91
N GLU A 289 -51.32 -50.61 -96.53
CA GLU A 289 -50.04 -50.01 -96.14
C GLU A 289 -49.94 -48.54 -96.60
N TYR A 290 -50.56 -48.20 -97.74
CA TYR A 290 -50.70 -46.81 -98.21
C TYR A 290 -51.53 -45.96 -97.22
N GLU A 291 -52.69 -46.46 -96.77
CA GLU A 291 -53.52 -45.76 -95.78
C GLU A 291 -52.81 -45.56 -94.43
N LYS A 292 -52.01 -46.54 -94.01
CA LYS A 292 -51.18 -46.43 -92.80
C LYS A 292 -50.09 -45.35 -92.95
N LEU A 293 -49.45 -45.26 -94.11
CA LEU A 293 -48.49 -44.20 -94.42
C LEU A 293 -49.16 -42.81 -94.41
N LYS A 294 -50.33 -42.67 -95.04
CA LYS A 294 -51.13 -41.43 -95.05
C LYS A 294 -51.50 -40.96 -93.63
N SER A 295 -51.90 -41.88 -92.75
CA SER A 295 -52.16 -41.60 -91.33
C SER A 295 -50.90 -41.13 -90.59
N ASN A 296 -49.76 -41.80 -90.79
CA ASN A 296 -48.49 -41.41 -90.19
C ASN A 296 -48.02 -40.02 -90.63
N VAL A 297 -48.13 -39.69 -91.92
CA VAL A 297 -47.77 -38.37 -92.46
C VAL A 297 -48.72 -37.28 -91.94
N SER A 298 -50.02 -37.57 -91.79
CA SER A 298 -50.97 -36.62 -91.18
C SER A 298 -50.66 -36.35 -89.71
N MET A 299 -50.18 -37.35 -88.96
CA MET A 299 -49.69 -37.17 -87.59
C MET A 299 -48.41 -36.32 -87.53
N LEU A 300 -47.55 -36.34 -88.56
CA LEU A 300 -46.39 -35.45 -88.64
C LEU A 300 -46.81 -33.98 -88.68
N GLU A 301 -47.84 -33.63 -89.47
CA GLU A 301 -48.30 -32.25 -89.60
C GLU A 301 -48.69 -31.67 -88.23
N ARG A 302 -49.52 -32.41 -87.49
CA ARG A 302 -49.92 -32.05 -86.12
C ARG A 302 -48.72 -32.01 -85.17
N GLY A 303 -47.79 -32.95 -85.33
CA GLY A 303 -46.57 -33.05 -84.54
C GLY A 303 -45.61 -31.87 -84.74
N VAL A 304 -45.46 -31.38 -85.97
CA VAL A 304 -44.68 -30.17 -86.30
C VAL A 304 -45.38 -28.95 -85.71
N GLN A 305 -46.67 -28.75 -85.98
CA GLN A 305 -47.44 -27.61 -85.48
C GLN A 305 -47.37 -27.48 -83.96
N THR A 306 -47.51 -28.59 -83.23
CA THR A 306 -47.49 -28.57 -81.77
C THR A 306 -46.10 -28.23 -81.21
N ARG A 307 -45.03 -28.82 -81.78
CA ARG A 307 -43.65 -28.62 -81.28
C ARG A 307 -43.02 -27.30 -81.71
N THR A 308 -43.60 -26.66 -82.71
CA THR A 308 -43.16 -25.35 -83.24
C THR A 308 -44.19 -24.24 -83.03
N ALA A 309 -45.15 -24.47 -82.12
CA ALA A 309 -46.14 -23.46 -81.75
C ALA A 309 -45.49 -22.30 -80.98
N GLU A 310 -46.01 -21.07 -81.15
CA GLU A 310 -45.56 -19.92 -80.38
C GLU A 310 -45.71 -20.11 -78.87
N ALA A 311 -46.69 -20.92 -78.44
CA ALA A 311 -46.88 -21.29 -77.03
C ALA A 311 -45.65 -21.97 -76.42
N VAL A 312 -44.75 -22.57 -77.21
CA VAL A 312 -43.46 -23.08 -76.74
C VAL A 312 -42.56 -21.92 -76.33
N ILE A 313 -42.52 -20.83 -77.12
CA ILE A 313 -41.75 -19.61 -76.80
C ILE A 313 -42.34 -18.89 -75.59
N ASP A 314 -43.68 -18.82 -75.48
CA ASP A 314 -44.33 -18.19 -74.33
C ASP A 314 -44.00 -18.91 -73.01
N LYS A 315 -43.93 -20.26 -73.02
CA LYS A 315 -43.47 -21.05 -71.87
C LYS A 315 -42.02 -20.74 -71.48
N LEU A 316 -41.13 -20.56 -72.47
CA LEU A 316 -39.73 -20.20 -72.25
C LEU A 316 -39.58 -18.77 -71.72
N ALA A 317 -40.40 -17.84 -72.21
CA ALA A 317 -40.47 -16.47 -71.70
C ALA A 317 -40.92 -16.44 -70.23
N MET A 318 -41.94 -17.24 -69.88
CA MET A 318 -42.40 -17.37 -68.51
C MET A 318 -41.34 -18.00 -67.59
N ALA A 319 -40.62 -19.02 -68.06
CA ALA A 319 -39.50 -19.60 -67.33
C ALA A 319 -38.36 -18.58 -67.10
N THR A 320 -38.08 -17.72 -68.10
CA THR A 320 -37.11 -16.62 -67.98
C THR A 320 -37.56 -15.59 -66.95
N ALA A 321 -38.84 -15.20 -66.95
CA ALA A 321 -39.39 -14.25 -65.99
C ALA A 321 -39.29 -14.79 -64.54
N ASN A 322 -39.57 -16.08 -64.33
CA ASN A 322 -39.39 -16.72 -63.03
C ASN A 322 -37.93 -16.71 -62.56
N ALA A 323 -36.97 -16.98 -63.45
CA ALA A 323 -35.55 -16.89 -63.12
C ALA A 323 -35.13 -15.45 -62.76
N CYS A 324 -35.63 -14.44 -63.47
CA CYS A 324 -35.38 -13.02 -63.15
C CYS A 324 -35.98 -12.63 -61.79
N ALA A 325 -37.19 -13.09 -61.47
CA ALA A 325 -37.82 -12.85 -60.18
C ALA A 325 -37.00 -13.44 -59.02
N SER A 326 -36.47 -14.66 -59.19
CA SER A 326 -35.56 -15.27 -58.21
C SER A 326 -34.27 -14.45 -58.04
N ILE A 327 -33.70 -13.89 -59.11
CA ILE A 327 -32.49 -13.05 -59.05
C ILE A 327 -32.77 -11.72 -58.34
N ALA A 328 -33.92 -11.08 -58.60
CA ALA A 328 -34.27 -9.79 -58.01
C ALA A 328 -34.35 -9.81 -56.47
N LEU A 329 -34.67 -10.98 -55.87
CA LEU A 329 -34.67 -11.16 -54.41
C LEU A 329 -33.27 -11.07 -53.76
N TRP A 330 -32.21 -11.00 -54.57
CA TRP A 330 -30.81 -10.85 -54.14
C TRP A 330 -30.21 -9.49 -54.50
N ALA A 331 -30.97 -8.59 -55.14
CA ALA A 331 -30.45 -7.32 -55.66
C ALA A 331 -29.96 -6.34 -54.58
N GLY A 332 -30.39 -6.53 -53.31
CA GLY A 332 -29.91 -5.73 -52.19
C GLY A 332 -28.51 -6.12 -51.71
N GLU A 333 -28.06 -7.34 -52.03
CA GLU A 333 -26.86 -7.96 -51.49
C GLU A 333 -25.82 -8.31 -52.56
N VAL A 334 -26.27 -8.65 -53.78
CA VAL A 334 -25.40 -9.04 -54.90
C VAL A 334 -25.80 -8.26 -56.14
N GLN A 335 -24.84 -7.58 -56.76
CA GLN A 335 -25.06 -6.93 -58.06
C GLN A 335 -25.02 -7.97 -59.17
N VAL A 336 -26.17 -8.18 -59.81
CA VAL A 336 -26.37 -9.17 -60.85
C VAL A 336 -27.23 -8.59 -61.97
N ASP A 337 -26.80 -8.75 -63.21
CA ASP A 337 -27.57 -8.33 -64.39
C ASP A 337 -28.79 -9.25 -64.60
N SER A 338 -29.92 -8.66 -65.00
CA SER A 338 -31.15 -9.42 -65.27
C SER A 338 -31.02 -10.16 -66.61
N PRO A 339 -31.26 -11.49 -66.64
CA PRO A 339 -31.26 -12.25 -67.88
C PRO A 339 -32.31 -11.74 -68.89
N THR A 340 -31.99 -11.84 -70.18
CA THR A 340 -32.88 -11.42 -71.29
C THR A 340 -33.11 -12.55 -72.27
N PHE A 341 -34.36 -12.86 -72.60
CA PHE A 341 -34.74 -13.80 -73.65
C PHE A 341 -35.33 -13.06 -74.84
N ALA A 342 -34.78 -13.26 -76.04
CA ALA A 342 -35.18 -12.58 -77.26
C ALA A 342 -36.48 -13.20 -77.83
N ILE A 343 -37.62 -12.91 -77.19
CA ILE A 343 -38.93 -13.50 -77.52
C ILE A 343 -39.27 -13.36 -79.00
N GLU A 344 -39.20 -12.14 -79.54
CA GLU A 344 -39.57 -11.86 -80.92
C GLU A 344 -38.70 -12.62 -81.92
N GLN A 345 -37.38 -12.63 -81.72
CA GLN A 345 -36.46 -13.38 -82.59
C GLN A 345 -36.66 -14.89 -82.47
N ALA A 346 -36.93 -15.41 -81.26
CA ALA A 346 -37.20 -16.82 -81.06
C ALA A 346 -38.52 -17.26 -81.72
N LYS A 347 -39.54 -16.40 -81.75
CA LYS A 347 -40.79 -16.63 -82.50
C LYS A 347 -40.57 -16.67 -84.01
N ILE A 348 -39.72 -15.79 -84.52
CA ILE A 348 -39.32 -15.80 -85.95
C ILE A 348 -38.58 -17.10 -86.28
N ASP A 349 -37.59 -17.49 -85.47
CA ASP A 349 -36.75 -18.65 -85.76
C ASP A 349 -37.51 -19.99 -85.64
N ILE A 350 -38.40 -20.13 -84.64
CA ILE A 350 -39.27 -21.32 -84.53
C ILE A 350 -40.31 -21.36 -85.66
N GLY A 351 -40.79 -20.19 -86.11
CA GLY A 351 -41.69 -20.04 -87.25
C GLY A 351 -41.03 -20.45 -88.57
N ALA A 352 -39.79 -20.04 -88.81
CA ALA A 352 -39.01 -20.45 -89.98
C ALA A 352 -38.80 -21.98 -90.02
N ALA A 353 -38.52 -22.60 -88.87
CA ALA A 353 -38.44 -24.06 -88.75
C ALA A 353 -39.79 -24.74 -89.02
N ARG A 354 -40.89 -24.18 -88.47
CA ARG A 354 -42.25 -24.66 -88.70
C ARG A 354 -42.60 -24.66 -90.18
N ASP A 355 -42.42 -23.54 -90.85
CA ASP A 355 -42.84 -23.35 -92.24
C ASP A 355 -42.04 -24.27 -93.18
N SER A 356 -40.72 -24.39 -92.93
CA SER A 356 -39.85 -25.31 -93.67
C SER A 356 -40.28 -26.76 -93.51
N LEU A 357 -40.55 -27.21 -92.28
CA LEU A 357 -40.99 -28.58 -91.98
C LEU A 357 -42.41 -28.86 -92.50
N LEU A 358 -43.34 -27.91 -92.37
CA LEU A 358 -44.70 -28.06 -92.89
C LEU A 358 -44.72 -28.10 -94.42
N SER A 359 -43.83 -27.38 -95.10
CA SER A 359 -43.67 -27.48 -96.55
C SER A 359 -43.31 -28.91 -96.97
N LEU A 360 -42.34 -29.54 -96.28
CA LEU A 360 -41.95 -30.93 -96.53
C LEU A 360 -43.08 -31.92 -96.21
N VAL A 361 -43.79 -31.72 -95.10
CA VAL A 361 -44.93 -32.57 -94.75
C VAL A 361 -46.07 -32.43 -95.76
N ARG A 362 -46.36 -31.23 -96.25
CA ARG A 362 -47.38 -31.00 -97.30
C ARG A 362 -46.99 -31.62 -98.64
N ALA A 363 -45.72 -31.51 -99.03
CA ALA A 363 -45.20 -32.19 -100.20
C ALA A 363 -45.40 -33.72 -100.07
N LYS A 364 -45.10 -34.27 -98.89
CA LYS A 364 -45.34 -35.69 -98.58
C LYS A 364 -46.81 -36.08 -98.55
N LEU A 365 -47.72 -35.21 -98.10
CA LEU A 365 -49.17 -35.46 -98.13
C LEU A 365 -49.73 -35.48 -99.56
N ASN A 366 -49.16 -34.68 -100.45
CA ASN A 366 -49.57 -34.63 -101.86
C ASN A 366 -48.99 -35.77 -102.68
N LYS A 367 -47.82 -36.29 -102.25
CA LYS A 367 -47.13 -37.42 -102.88
C LYS A 367 -46.68 -38.46 -101.84
N PRO A 368 -47.61 -39.24 -101.26
CA PRO A 368 -47.29 -40.13 -100.13
C PRO A 368 -46.24 -41.19 -100.46
N LEU A 369 -46.15 -41.62 -101.71
CA LEU A 369 -45.25 -42.69 -102.15
C LEU A 369 -43.84 -42.22 -102.49
N GLU A 370 -43.64 -40.95 -102.84
CA GLU A 370 -42.31 -40.39 -103.11
C GLU A 370 -41.54 -40.14 -101.80
N PRO A 371 -40.25 -40.50 -101.71
CA PRO A 371 -39.42 -40.05 -100.59
C PRO A 371 -39.26 -38.52 -100.66
N ILE A 372 -39.64 -37.83 -99.59
CA ILE A 372 -39.51 -36.37 -99.43
C ILE A 372 -38.52 -36.08 -98.30
N GLY A 373 -37.75 -35.00 -98.41
CA GLY A 373 -36.79 -34.59 -97.36
C GLY A 373 -35.38 -35.13 -97.60
N SER A 374 -34.61 -34.41 -98.41
CA SER A 374 -33.19 -34.68 -98.66
C SER A 374 -32.33 -34.50 -97.40
N ASN A 375 -31.09 -35.01 -97.45
CA ASN A 375 -30.13 -34.80 -96.36
C ASN A 375 -29.84 -33.31 -96.11
N ASP A 376 -29.86 -32.48 -97.16
CA ASP A 376 -29.64 -31.03 -97.05
C ASP A 376 -30.85 -30.34 -96.40
N GLU A 377 -32.08 -30.77 -96.72
CA GLU A 377 -33.30 -30.27 -96.08
C GLU A 377 -33.37 -30.66 -94.60
N LYS A 378 -32.91 -31.87 -94.27
CA LYS A 378 -32.74 -32.32 -92.88
C LYS A 378 -31.71 -31.50 -92.13
N ALA A 379 -30.54 -31.26 -92.74
CA ALA A 379 -29.50 -30.42 -92.15
C ALA A 379 -29.99 -28.98 -91.92
N ASN A 380 -30.75 -28.42 -92.87
CA ASN A 380 -31.35 -27.09 -92.74
C ASN A 380 -32.38 -27.03 -91.60
N ALA A 381 -33.29 -28.01 -91.50
CA ALA A 381 -34.25 -28.08 -90.39
C ALA A 381 -33.55 -28.20 -89.03
N GLN A 382 -32.49 -29.00 -88.95
CA GLN A 382 -31.66 -29.13 -87.75
C GLN A 382 -30.96 -27.81 -87.40
N GLN A 383 -30.46 -27.08 -88.40
CA GLN A 383 -29.83 -25.78 -88.22
C GLN A 383 -30.84 -24.73 -87.73
N GLN A 384 -32.04 -24.68 -88.30
CA GLN A 384 -33.12 -23.78 -87.86
C GLN A 384 -33.55 -24.10 -86.42
N TRP A 385 -33.73 -25.38 -86.08
CA TRP A 385 -34.02 -25.80 -84.70
C TRP A 385 -32.89 -25.43 -83.73
N ASN A 386 -31.63 -25.64 -84.12
CA ASN A 386 -30.48 -25.24 -83.31
C ASN A 386 -30.36 -23.72 -83.14
N THR A 387 -30.79 -22.94 -84.13
CA THR A 387 -30.83 -21.47 -84.06
C THR A 387 -31.83 -21.02 -83.01
N MET A 388 -33.01 -21.64 -82.96
CA MET A 388 -33.99 -21.41 -81.90
C MET A 388 -33.44 -21.80 -80.51
N LEU A 389 -32.82 -22.98 -80.39
CA LEU A 389 -32.23 -23.43 -79.11
C LEU A 389 -31.10 -22.52 -78.62
N LYS A 390 -30.42 -21.80 -79.52
CA LYS A 390 -29.35 -20.85 -79.17
C LYS A 390 -29.86 -19.75 -78.23
N HIS A 391 -31.05 -19.20 -78.46
CA HIS A 391 -31.65 -18.16 -77.58
C HIS A 391 -31.83 -18.64 -76.15
N ILE A 392 -32.22 -19.90 -75.97
CA ILE A 392 -32.39 -20.54 -74.65
C ILE A 392 -31.02 -20.73 -73.99
N ARG A 393 -30.02 -21.18 -74.75
CA ARG A 393 -28.66 -21.41 -74.25
C ARG A 393 -27.99 -20.12 -73.80
N GLU A 394 -28.17 -19.02 -74.53
CA GLU A 394 -27.67 -17.70 -74.17
C GLU A 394 -28.34 -17.18 -72.88
N THR A 395 -29.66 -17.31 -72.79
CA THR A 395 -30.41 -16.94 -71.57
C THR A 395 -29.95 -17.78 -70.37
N ASN A 396 -29.76 -19.09 -70.55
CA ASN A 396 -29.25 -19.99 -69.52
C ASN A 396 -27.83 -19.64 -69.06
N ALA A 397 -26.96 -19.16 -69.96
CA ALA A 397 -25.62 -18.71 -69.59
C ALA A 397 -25.67 -17.48 -68.68
N GLN A 398 -26.60 -16.54 -68.94
CA GLN A 398 -26.82 -15.38 -68.07
C GLN A 398 -27.37 -15.81 -66.69
N ILE A 399 -28.35 -16.71 -66.66
CA ILE A 399 -28.88 -17.31 -65.43
C ILE A 399 -27.77 -18.01 -64.60
N GLN A 400 -26.85 -18.73 -65.25
CA GLN A 400 -25.77 -19.42 -64.56
C GLN A 400 -24.74 -18.45 -63.96
N ARG A 401 -24.41 -17.35 -64.64
CA ARG A 401 -23.53 -16.30 -64.10
C ARG A 401 -24.13 -15.67 -62.85
N ALA A 402 -25.42 -15.33 -62.91
CA ALA A 402 -26.18 -14.83 -61.77
C ALA A 402 -26.13 -15.80 -60.57
N ARG A 403 -26.32 -17.10 -60.86
CA ARG A 403 -26.31 -18.14 -59.83
C ARG A 403 -24.96 -18.27 -59.12
N LEU A 404 -23.85 -18.22 -59.86
CA LEU A 404 -22.50 -18.32 -59.29
C LEU A 404 -22.20 -17.19 -58.31
N LEU A 405 -22.56 -15.95 -58.64
CA LEU A 405 -22.37 -14.79 -57.76
C LEU A 405 -23.19 -14.93 -56.46
N ILE A 406 -24.42 -15.44 -56.56
CA ILE A 406 -25.28 -15.68 -55.40
C ILE A 406 -24.70 -16.79 -54.51
N ASP A 407 -24.21 -17.89 -55.09
CA ASP A 407 -23.61 -18.99 -54.33
C ASP A 407 -22.28 -18.58 -53.66
N GLU A 408 -21.46 -17.75 -54.30
CA GLU A 408 -20.23 -17.18 -53.72
C GLU A 408 -20.54 -16.31 -52.50
N PHE A 409 -21.50 -15.40 -52.61
CA PHE A 409 -21.97 -14.58 -51.49
C PHE A 409 -22.46 -15.44 -50.31
N ARG A 410 -23.26 -16.49 -50.59
CA ARG A 410 -23.73 -17.43 -49.56
C ARG A 410 -22.59 -18.17 -48.86
N GLY A 411 -21.56 -18.56 -49.60
CA GLY A 411 -20.38 -19.24 -49.05
C GLY A 411 -19.56 -18.35 -48.11
N GLY A 412 -19.54 -17.03 -48.34
CA GLY A 412 -18.89 -16.07 -47.43
C GLY A 412 -19.56 -15.99 -46.05
N LEU A 413 -20.89 -16.06 -46.00
CA LEU A 413 -21.67 -15.85 -44.78
C LEU A 413 -21.47 -16.94 -43.70
N THR A 414 -21.11 -18.17 -44.06
CA THR A 414 -20.88 -19.28 -43.12
C THR A 414 -19.54 -19.22 -42.38
N THR A 415 -18.64 -18.30 -42.76
CA THR A 415 -17.30 -18.14 -42.15
C THR A 415 -17.17 -16.96 -41.18
N GLU A 416 -18.20 -16.11 -41.08
CA GLU A 416 -18.13 -14.89 -40.27
C GLU A 416 -18.45 -15.17 -38.79
N ASN A 417 -17.50 -14.83 -37.90
CA ASN A 417 -17.68 -14.87 -36.46
C ASN A 417 -18.23 -13.53 -35.95
N ILE A 418 -19.52 -13.48 -35.64
CA ILE A 418 -20.21 -12.30 -35.09
C ILE A 418 -19.48 -11.75 -33.83
N GLY A 419 -18.93 -12.63 -33.00
CA GLY A 419 -18.14 -12.24 -31.83
C GLY A 419 -16.87 -11.47 -32.18
N ALA A 420 -16.14 -11.90 -33.22
CA ALA A 420 -14.93 -11.22 -33.68
C ALA A 420 -15.25 -9.83 -34.28
N ILE A 421 -16.32 -9.72 -35.07
CA ILE A 421 -16.75 -8.44 -35.65
C ILE A 421 -17.18 -7.45 -34.55
N ASN A 422 -17.92 -7.92 -33.54
CA ASN A 422 -18.30 -7.08 -32.40
C ASN A 422 -17.08 -6.60 -31.58
N GLN A 423 -16.05 -7.43 -31.43
CA GLN A 423 -14.79 -7.01 -30.80
C GLN A 423 -14.07 -5.94 -31.62
N GLU A 424 -14.11 -6.02 -32.95
CA GLU A 424 -13.49 -5.03 -33.83
C GLU A 424 -14.25 -3.69 -33.80
N VAL A 425 -15.58 -3.72 -33.78
CA VAL A 425 -16.43 -2.54 -33.54
C VAL A 425 -16.10 -1.89 -32.20
N LEU A 426 -16.03 -2.68 -31.12
CA LEU A 426 -15.66 -2.19 -29.80
C LEU A 426 -14.27 -1.54 -29.80
N LYS A 427 -13.29 -2.17 -30.46
CA LYS A 427 -11.92 -1.64 -30.57
C LYS A 427 -11.90 -0.28 -31.29
N LEU A 428 -12.65 -0.12 -32.38
CA LEU A 428 -12.77 1.16 -33.10
C LEU A 428 -13.43 2.24 -32.23
N GLN A 429 -14.53 1.91 -31.54
CA GLN A 429 -15.21 2.84 -30.62
C GLN A 429 -14.33 3.29 -29.46
N LEU A 430 -13.57 2.36 -28.87
CA LEU A 430 -12.62 2.66 -27.80
C LEU A 430 -11.41 3.45 -28.32
N SER A 431 -10.99 3.25 -29.58
CA SER A 431 -9.92 4.04 -30.21
C SER A 431 -10.34 5.50 -30.43
N VAL A 432 -11.60 5.74 -30.79
CA VAL A 432 -12.18 7.10 -30.81
C VAL A 432 -12.23 7.69 -29.40
N THR A 433 -12.71 6.92 -28.43
CA THR A 433 -12.82 7.36 -27.02
C THR A 433 -11.46 7.73 -26.44
N ARG A 434 -10.41 6.93 -26.71
CA ARG A 434 -9.03 7.24 -26.31
C ARG A 434 -8.52 8.54 -26.94
N GLY A 435 -8.95 8.88 -28.16
CA GLY A 435 -8.58 10.11 -28.85
C GLY A 435 -9.23 11.38 -28.30
N LYS A 436 -10.24 11.27 -27.42
CA LYS A 436 -10.87 12.45 -26.80
C LYS A 436 -9.87 13.19 -25.91
N LYS A 437 -9.96 14.52 -25.92
CA LYS A 437 -9.08 15.39 -25.13
C LYS A 437 -9.11 15.05 -23.63
N GLU A 438 -10.30 14.93 -23.06
CA GLU A 438 -10.49 14.57 -21.64
C GLU A 438 -9.76 13.26 -21.26
N VAL A 439 -9.83 12.24 -22.12
CA VAL A 439 -9.19 10.94 -21.88
C VAL A 439 -7.67 11.05 -22.05
N THR A 440 -7.21 11.82 -23.03
CA THR A 440 -5.78 12.08 -23.25
C THR A 440 -5.16 12.81 -22.05
N ASP A 441 -5.86 13.82 -21.53
CA ASP A 441 -5.45 14.59 -20.34
C ASP A 441 -5.44 13.69 -19.09
N LEU A 442 -6.46 12.83 -18.90
CA LEU A 442 -6.50 11.85 -17.81
C LEU A 442 -5.36 10.81 -17.90
N LEU A 443 -5.01 10.35 -19.11
CA LEU A 443 -3.89 9.42 -19.30
C LEU A 443 -2.54 10.08 -19.00
N ALA A 444 -2.37 11.36 -19.32
CA ALA A 444 -1.20 12.14 -18.95
C ALA A 444 -1.11 12.33 -17.43
N LEU A 445 -2.22 12.70 -16.78
CA LEU A 445 -2.32 12.78 -15.32
C LEU A 445 -2.00 11.44 -14.65
N LEU A 446 -2.47 10.32 -15.23
CA LEU A 446 -2.17 8.99 -14.70
C LEU A 446 -0.68 8.67 -14.77
N ALA A 447 -0.02 9.03 -15.87
CA ALA A 447 1.43 8.82 -16.02
C ALA A 447 2.21 9.61 -14.97
N ASP A 448 1.85 10.87 -14.73
CA ASP A 448 2.44 11.71 -13.70
C ASP A 448 2.16 11.18 -12.28
N ALA A 449 0.90 10.81 -11.97
CA ALA A 449 0.52 10.22 -10.69
C ALA A 449 1.26 8.91 -10.42
N LYS A 450 1.45 8.06 -11.45
CA LYS A 450 2.22 6.81 -11.34
C LYS A 450 3.69 7.09 -11.05
N LYS A 451 4.30 8.08 -11.71
CA LYS A 451 5.68 8.50 -11.45
C LYS A 451 5.83 9.02 -10.02
N LYS A 452 4.94 9.92 -9.58
CA LYS A 452 4.92 10.46 -8.20
C LYS A 452 4.76 9.35 -7.15
N SER A 453 3.86 8.39 -7.37
CA SER A 453 3.67 7.23 -6.48
C SER A 453 4.95 6.38 -6.38
N GLN A 454 5.61 6.08 -7.50
CA GLN A 454 6.87 5.34 -7.51
C GLN A 454 8.01 6.08 -6.79
N GLU A 455 8.15 7.39 -7.03
CA GLU A 455 9.15 8.22 -6.35
C GLU A 455 8.89 8.31 -4.84
N ALA A 456 7.63 8.51 -4.43
CA ALA A 456 7.24 8.57 -3.02
C ALA A 456 7.45 7.24 -2.31
N GLU A 457 7.16 6.10 -2.96
CA GLU A 457 7.40 4.78 -2.39
C GLU A 457 8.91 4.48 -2.24
N SER A 458 9.73 4.89 -3.22
CA SER A 458 11.19 4.82 -3.11
C SER A 458 11.73 5.68 -1.97
N LYS A 459 11.25 6.92 -1.81
CA LYS A 459 11.60 7.80 -0.69
C LYS A 459 11.20 7.19 0.65
N LYS A 460 9.99 6.65 0.77
CA LYS A 460 9.51 5.95 1.97
C LYS A 460 10.42 4.77 2.34
N LYS A 461 10.77 3.92 1.37
CA LYS A 461 11.70 2.80 1.60
C LYS A 461 13.08 3.27 2.06
N ALA A 462 13.62 4.31 1.43
CA ALA A 462 14.92 4.87 1.82
C ALA A 462 14.89 5.50 3.22
N ALA A 463 13.84 6.27 3.55
CA ALA A 463 13.65 6.84 4.88
C ALA A 463 13.50 5.76 5.95
N ARG A 464 12.77 4.68 5.64
CA ARG A 464 12.62 3.52 6.53
C ARG A 464 13.92 2.78 6.78
N ALA A 465 14.71 2.54 5.73
CA ALA A 465 16.02 1.91 5.85
C ALA A 465 16.97 2.77 6.70
N THR A 466 17.03 4.07 6.42
CA THR A 466 17.82 5.04 7.21
C THR A 466 17.43 5.02 8.69
N LEU A 467 16.12 5.07 9.00
CA LEU A 467 15.62 5.01 10.36
C LEU A 467 16.04 3.70 11.03
N ASN A 468 15.86 2.56 10.35
CA ASN A 468 16.19 1.25 10.91
C ASN A 468 17.70 1.11 11.22
N ASP A 469 18.56 1.53 10.30
CA ASP A 469 20.03 1.47 10.47
C ASP A 469 20.50 2.36 11.63
N GLN A 470 19.96 3.58 11.71
CA GLN A 470 20.24 4.50 12.83
C GLN A 470 19.74 3.93 14.16
N MET A 471 18.57 3.30 14.18
CA MET A 471 18.02 2.67 15.37
C MET A 471 18.89 1.51 15.86
N VAL A 472 19.28 0.60 14.97
CA VAL A 472 20.16 -0.54 15.32
C VAL A 472 21.50 -0.04 15.85
N THR A 473 22.11 0.93 15.17
CA THR A 473 23.39 1.50 15.58
C THR A 473 23.30 2.18 16.96
N THR A 474 22.26 2.99 17.17
CA THR A 474 22.07 3.75 18.41
C THR A 474 21.76 2.81 19.58
N LEU A 475 20.84 1.86 19.42
CA LEU A 475 20.48 0.91 20.47
C LEU A 475 21.64 -0.02 20.84
N THR A 476 22.45 -0.44 19.87
CA THR A 476 23.64 -1.25 20.14
C THR A 476 24.68 -0.49 20.96
N ALA A 477 24.95 0.77 20.58
CA ALA A 477 25.86 1.64 21.34
C ALA A 477 25.31 1.93 22.75
N PHE A 478 24.00 2.18 22.85
CA PHE A 478 23.32 2.44 24.11
C PHE A 478 23.38 1.24 25.06
N GLN A 479 23.05 0.04 24.57
CA GLN A 479 23.18 -1.22 25.32
C GLN A 479 24.62 -1.41 25.84
N LYS A 480 25.62 -1.19 24.99
CA LYS A 480 27.04 -1.32 25.36
C LYS A 480 27.40 -0.36 26.50
N THR A 481 26.99 0.90 26.41
CA THR A 481 27.26 1.93 27.43
C THR A 481 26.58 1.58 28.76
N ILE A 482 25.30 1.16 28.73
CA ILE A 482 24.58 0.75 29.94
C ILE A 482 25.28 -0.42 30.62
N ASN A 483 25.65 -1.46 29.86
CA ASN A 483 26.33 -2.63 30.41
C ASN A 483 27.72 -2.30 30.98
N GLN A 484 28.45 -1.35 30.39
CA GLN A 484 29.70 -0.85 30.96
C GLN A 484 29.47 -0.15 32.31
N ILE A 485 28.42 0.67 32.41
CA ILE A 485 28.05 1.36 33.64
C ILE A 485 27.62 0.35 34.72
N LEU A 486 26.72 -0.58 34.39
CA LEU A 486 26.25 -1.63 35.29
C LEU A 486 27.42 -2.50 35.81
N LYS A 487 28.35 -2.87 34.94
CA LYS A 487 29.55 -3.62 35.31
C LYS A 487 30.43 -2.85 36.32
N LYS A 488 30.63 -1.55 36.11
CA LYS A 488 31.38 -0.69 37.06
C LYS A 488 30.67 -0.62 38.42
N PHE A 489 29.35 -0.51 38.43
CA PHE A 489 28.53 -0.52 39.64
C PHE A 489 28.48 -1.89 40.35
N GLY A 490 29.11 -2.93 39.80
CA GLY A 490 29.08 -4.27 40.38
C GLY A 490 27.70 -4.93 40.30
N ALA A 491 26.86 -4.52 39.33
CA ALA A 491 25.57 -5.15 39.12
C ALA A 491 25.75 -6.62 38.70
N SER A 492 24.95 -7.51 39.27
CA SER A 492 24.93 -8.94 38.94
C SER A 492 24.15 -9.25 37.65
N PHE A 493 23.60 -8.22 37.00
CA PHE A 493 22.77 -8.29 35.81
C PHE A 493 23.28 -7.36 34.70
N SER A 494 22.85 -7.63 33.47
CA SER A 494 23.15 -6.82 32.29
C SER A 494 21.97 -6.83 31.32
N ILE A 495 21.95 -5.90 30.35
CA ILE A 495 21.02 -5.93 29.22
C ILE A 495 21.53 -6.94 28.20
N GLU A 496 20.76 -8.00 27.97
CA GLU A 496 21.10 -9.09 27.05
C GLU A 496 20.90 -8.68 25.59
N LYS A 497 19.74 -8.08 25.29
CA LYS A 497 19.38 -7.61 23.97
C LYS A 497 18.60 -6.32 24.08
N MET A 498 18.80 -5.39 23.16
CA MET A 498 18.02 -4.16 23.04
C MET A 498 17.69 -3.92 21.56
N ASP A 499 16.40 -4.00 21.21
CA ASP A 499 15.90 -3.88 19.84
C ASP A 499 14.80 -2.83 19.71
N ALA A 500 14.56 -2.42 18.47
CA ALA A 500 13.38 -1.65 18.08
C ALA A 500 12.21 -2.59 17.79
N ASN A 501 11.08 -2.39 18.46
CA ASN A 501 9.83 -3.05 18.11
C ASN A 501 8.88 -2.04 17.45
N PHE A 502 8.33 -2.43 16.30
CA PHE A 502 7.40 -1.63 15.51
C PHE A 502 5.93 -2.05 15.67
N ARG A 503 5.65 -3.18 16.34
CA ARG A 503 4.28 -3.66 16.57
C ARG A 503 3.58 -2.81 17.63
N GLY A 504 2.49 -2.14 17.25
CA GLY A 504 1.75 -1.23 18.14
C GLY A 504 2.42 0.14 18.31
N GLY A 505 3.30 0.52 17.39
CA GLY A 505 4.09 1.75 17.45
C GLY A 505 5.56 1.48 17.81
N LEU A 506 6.41 2.48 17.54
CA LEU A 506 7.85 2.37 17.76
C LEU A 506 8.19 2.40 19.26
N ARG A 507 8.79 1.34 19.79
CA ARG A 507 9.18 1.19 21.21
C ARG A 507 10.46 0.36 21.34
N SER A 508 11.23 0.58 22.40
CA SER A 508 12.37 -0.30 22.70
C SER A 508 11.89 -1.62 23.27
N GLU A 509 12.57 -2.71 22.97
CA GLU A 509 12.36 -4.01 23.61
C GLU A 509 13.71 -4.49 24.12
N TYR A 510 13.78 -4.84 25.41
CA TYR A 510 15.02 -5.31 26.00
C TYR A 510 14.80 -6.46 26.98
N GLY A 511 15.79 -7.35 27.05
CA GLY A 511 15.86 -8.44 28.01
C GLY A 511 17.02 -8.22 28.99
N LEU A 512 16.90 -8.78 30.19
CA LEU A 512 17.95 -8.77 31.19
C LEU A 512 18.62 -10.14 31.24
N SER A 513 19.94 -10.19 31.37
CA SER A 513 20.67 -11.40 31.75
C SER A 513 21.07 -11.28 33.22
N LEU A 514 20.63 -12.23 34.04
CA LEU A 514 20.99 -12.35 35.46
C LEU A 514 21.57 -13.75 35.68
N ARG A 515 22.81 -13.82 36.16
CA ARG A 515 23.52 -15.11 36.38
C ARG A 515 23.56 -16.01 35.12
N GLY A 516 23.65 -15.41 33.93
CA GLY A 516 23.67 -16.13 32.66
C GLY A 516 22.30 -16.61 32.17
N MET A 517 21.22 -16.33 32.91
CA MET A 517 19.85 -16.67 32.51
C MET A 517 19.12 -15.44 31.95
N SER A 518 18.40 -15.64 30.86
CA SER A 518 17.57 -14.60 30.23
C SER A 518 16.29 -14.36 31.03
N ILE A 519 16.00 -13.09 31.29
CA ILE A 519 14.82 -12.60 31.99
C ILE A 519 14.13 -11.59 31.07
N THR A 520 12.91 -11.92 30.67
CA THR A 520 12.06 -11.00 29.90
C THR A 520 11.32 -10.04 30.84
N LEU A 521 10.90 -8.89 30.31
CA LEU A 521 10.19 -7.88 31.11
C LEU A 521 8.85 -8.40 31.63
N ASP A 522 8.17 -9.23 30.84
CA ASP A 522 6.80 -9.72 31.08
C ASP A 522 6.75 -11.23 31.46
N GLY A 523 7.90 -11.90 31.62
CA GLY A 523 8.01 -13.36 31.86
C GLY A 523 7.97 -13.81 33.32
N THR A 524 8.37 -15.05 33.58
CA THR A 524 8.52 -15.61 34.95
C THR A 524 9.89 -16.27 35.08
N PRO A 525 10.80 -15.76 35.93
CA PRO A 525 10.68 -14.54 36.75
C PRO A 525 10.61 -13.27 35.87
N LYS A 526 9.93 -12.22 36.37
CA LYS A 526 9.79 -10.91 35.70
C LYS A 526 10.75 -9.88 36.29
N PHE A 527 10.95 -8.78 35.55
CA PHE A 527 11.69 -7.59 35.98
C PHE A 527 11.39 -7.18 37.44
N ALA A 528 10.11 -7.14 37.81
CA ALA A 528 9.64 -6.74 39.14
C ALA A 528 10.22 -7.58 40.28
N THR A 529 10.32 -8.90 40.05
CA THR A 529 10.66 -9.92 41.05
C THR A 529 12.12 -10.36 40.99
N ALA A 530 12.80 -10.10 39.88
CA ALA A 530 14.19 -10.53 39.66
C ALA A 530 15.23 -9.53 40.19
N LEU A 531 14.88 -8.24 40.28
CA LEU A 531 15.78 -7.17 40.72
C LEU A 531 15.35 -6.60 42.08
N SER A 532 16.33 -6.28 42.93
CA SER A 532 16.09 -5.50 44.16
C SER A 532 15.74 -4.04 43.83
N GLU A 533 15.14 -3.30 44.76
CA GLU A 533 14.88 -1.86 44.57
C GLU A 533 16.17 -1.06 44.28
N GLY A 534 17.28 -1.42 44.93
CA GLY A 534 18.58 -0.82 44.66
C GLY A 534 19.09 -1.12 43.24
N ASP A 535 18.84 -2.32 42.72
CA ASP A 535 19.21 -2.70 41.35
C ASP A 535 18.32 -2.00 40.30
N LYS A 536 17.02 -1.87 40.58
CA LYS A 536 16.09 -1.11 39.73
C LYS A 536 16.51 0.36 39.62
N ARG A 537 16.85 0.99 40.74
CA ARG A 537 17.36 2.38 40.76
C ARG A 537 18.72 2.50 40.07
N THR A 538 19.61 1.52 40.25
CA THR A 538 20.91 1.46 39.55
C THR A 538 20.74 1.36 38.03
N LEU A 539 19.80 0.53 37.57
CA LEU A 539 19.47 0.42 36.15
C LEU A 539 18.88 1.74 35.61
N ALA A 540 17.96 2.36 36.34
CA ALA A 540 17.38 3.63 35.94
C ALA A 540 18.44 4.73 35.84
N PHE A 541 19.36 4.78 36.80
CA PHE A 541 20.49 5.69 36.77
C PHE A 541 21.42 5.37 35.59
N ALA A 542 21.71 4.10 35.31
CA ALA A 542 22.51 3.70 34.15
C ALA A 542 21.87 4.14 32.82
N PHE A 543 20.54 4.01 32.68
CA PHE A 543 19.81 4.53 31.51
C PHE A 543 19.97 6.04 31.38
N PHE A 544 19.74 6.79 32.46
CA PHE A 544 19.88 8.25 32.45
C PHE A 544 21.29 8.69 32.06
N ILE A 545 22.31 8.11 32.69
CA ILE A 545 23.72 8.44 32.45
C ILE A 545 24.16 8.03 31.04
N ALA A 546 23.69 6.89 30.53
CA ALA A 546 23.96 6.49 29.15
C ALA A 546 23.41 7.51 28.15
N THR A 547 22.21 8.04 28.40
CA THR A 547 21.63 9.08 27.53
C THR A 547 22.42 10.38 27.62
N VAL A 548 22.66 10.88 28.83
CA VAL A 548 23.42 12.12 29.06
C VAL A 548 24.80 12.03 28.39
N ASN A 549 25.50 10.90 28.53
CA ASN A 549 26.84 10.73 27.94
C ASN A 549 26.85 10.65 26.42
N SER A 550 25.76 10.16 25.82
CA SER A 550 25.60 10.00 24.37
C SER A 550 25.05 11.26 23.68
N ASP A 551 24.58 12.24 24.45
CA ASP A 551 24.12 13.54 23.93
C ASP A 551 25.31 14.36 23.39
N ALA A 552 25.29 14.64 22.08
CA ALA A 552 26.32 15.42 21.40
C ALA A 552 26.34 16.89 21.85
N ASP A 553 25.21 17.42 22.33
CA ASP A 553 25.06 18.78 22.81
C ASP A 553 25.16 18.88 24.34
N LEU A 554 25.69 17.87 25.04
CA LEU A 554 25.83 17.86 26.51
C LEU A 554 26.46 19.15 27.07
N ALA A 555 27.41 19.77 26.35
CA ALA A 555 28.05 21.03 26.74
C ALA A 555 27.10 22.24 26.84
N LYS A 556 25.89 22.12 26.30
CA LYS A 556 24.79 23.11 26.38
C LYS A 556 23.65 22.64 27.29
N LYS A 557 23.80 21.51 27.98
CA LYS A 557 22.76 20.92 28.83
C LYS A 557 23.02 21.20 30.30
N LEU A 558 21.93 21.34 31.04
CA LEU A 558 21.90 21.40 32.48
C LEU A 558 21.48 20.03 33.03
N VAL A 559 22.31 19.40 33.83
CA VAL A 559 21.99 18.09 34.40
C VAL A 559 21.61 18.28 35.87
N VAL A 560 20.42 17.81 36.27
CA VAL A 560 19.93 17.85 37.65
C VAL A 560 19.75 16.42 38.13
N ILE A 561 20.35 16.08 39.26
CA ILE A 561 20.27 14.73 39.83
C ILE A 561 19.69 14.81 41.24
N ASP A 562 18.48 14.28 41.41
CA ASP A 562 17.84 14.12 42.72
C ASP A 562 18.25 12.80 43.36
N ASP A 563 19.09 12.91 44.39
CA ASP A 563 19.59 11.81 45.21
C ASP A 563 20.20 10.68 44.37
N PRO A 564 21.45 10.83 43.89
CA PRO A 564 22.10 9.84 43.03
C PRO A 564 22.44 8.51 43.74
N MET A 565 22.23 8.42 45.06
CA MET A 565 22.55 7.24 45.86
C MET A 565 21.51 6.14 45.62
N CYS A 566 21.89 5.14 44.81
CA CYS A 566 21.05 3.99 44.51
C CYS A 566 21.06 2.92 45.62
N SER A 567 22.10 2.89 46.46
CA SER A 567 22.26 2.00 47.62
C SER A 567 23.38 2.49 48.55
N LEU A 568 23.51 1.88 49.73
CA LEU A 568 24.59 2.15 50.71
C LEU A 568 25.93 1.46 50.36
N ASP A 569 26.05 0.85 49.18
CA ASP A 569 27.26 0.12 48.79
C ASP A 569 28.41 1.09 48.46
N ALA A 570 29.59 0.86 49.07
CA ALA A 570 30.74 1.75 48.95
C ALA A 570 31.32 1.80 47.52
N ASN A 571 31.27 0.70 46.77
CA ASN A 571 31.68 0.69 45.38
C ASN A 571 30.73 1.54 44.53
N ARG A 572 29.41 1.34 44.68
CA ARG A 572 28.41 2.16 43.98
C ARG A 572 28.54 3.65 44.31
N LYS A 573 28.75 4.00 45.59
CA LYS A 573 29.02 5.39 46.01
C LYS A 573 30.23 5.97 45.28
N SER A 574 31.33 5.23 45.20
CA SER A 574 32.56 5.66 44.52
C SER A 574 32.37 5.83 43.01
N GLN A 575 31.70 4.89 42.33
CA GLN A 575 31.43 4.99 40.89
C GLN A 575 30.48 6.14 40.55
N THR A 576 29.47 6.39 41.40
CA THR A 576 28.57 7.54 41.25
C THR A 576 29.35 8.85 41.32
N LYS A 577 30.29 9.00 42.28
CA LYS A 577 31.14 10.19 42.36
C LYS A 577 31.91 10.43 41.06
N GLU A 578 32.53 9.39 40.51
CA GLU A 578 33.32 9.51 39.28
C GLU A 578 32.47 9.86 38.05
N ILE A 579 31.28 9.24 37.92
CA ILE A 579 30.33 9.57 36.84
C ILE A 579 29.89 11.04 36.92
N LEU A 580 29.51 11.50 38.11
CA LEU A 580 29.08 12.89 38.31
C LEU A 580 30.24 13.86 38.05
N ARG A 581 31.47 13.49 38.39
CA ARG A 581 32.67 14.28 38.08
C ARG A 581 32.85 14.43 36.57
N ILE A 582 32.71 13.35 35.80
CA ILE A 582 32.78 13.38 34.33
C ILE A 582 31.67 14.25 33.74
N ILE A 583 30.43 14.16 34.26
CA ILE A 583 29.32 15.00 33.80
C ILE A 583 29.61 16.47 34.11
N SER A 584 30.14 16.79 35.29
CA SER A 584 30.45 18.16 35.69
C SER A 584 31.45 18.87 34.77
N THR A 585 32.36 18.12 34.14
CA THR A 585 33.35 18.70 33.21
C THR A 585 32.77 18.88 31.81
N ARG A 586 31.85 18.01 31.38
CA ARG A 586 31.28 17.99 30.03
C ARG A 586 29.99 18.80 29.87
N ALA A 587 29.16 18.89 30.91
CA ALA A 587 27.89 19.61 30.87
C ALA A 587 28.06 21.12 31.02
N GLU A 588 27.05 21.89 30.61
CA GLU A 588 27.02 23.33 30.85
C GLU A 588 26.97 23.61 32.36
N GLN A 589 26.10 22.88 33.07
CA GLN A 589 26.00 22.91 34.53
C GLN A 589 25.46 21.58 35.08
N LEU A 590 25.94 21.19 36.27
CA LEU A 590 25.48 20.03 37.04
C LEU A 590 24.95 20.49 38.40
N ILE A 591 23.72 20.12 38.74
CA ILE A 591 23.12 20.34 40.08
C ILE A 591 22.84 18.97 40.71
N VAL A 592 23.44 18.70 41.86
CA VAL A 592 23.23 17.44 42.60
C VAL A 592 22.52 17.75 43.91
N LEU A 593 21.36 17.13 44.11
CA LEU A 593 20.65 17.15 45.38
C LEU A 593 20.95 15.86 46.13
N ALA A 594 21.34 15.93 47.40
CA ALA A 594 21.63 14.74 48.19
C ALA A 594 21.26 14.92 49.67
N HIS A 595 21.04 13.79 50.35
CA HIS A 595 20.63 13.77 51.76
C HIS A 595 21.72 13.28 52.72
N ASP A 596 22.80 12.67 52.23
CA ASP A 596 23.94 12.24 53.05
C ASP A 596 25.01 13.34 53.04
N PRO A 597 25.28 14.03 54.18
CA PRO A 597 26.27 15.10 54.22
C PRO A 597 27.69 14.59 53.93
N PHE A 598 28.03 13.35 54.31
CA PHE A 598 29.33 12.77 54.00
C PHE A 598 29.50 12.53 52.50
N PHE A 599 28.45 12.10 51.81
CA PHE A 599 28.48 12.01 50.35
C PHE A 599 28.61 13.37 49.68
N VAL A 600 27.91 14.41 50.19
CA VAL A 600 28.06 15.79 49.68
C VAL A 600 29.49 16.30 49.88
N ARG A 601 30.10 16.04 51.04
CA ARG A 601 31.51 16.38 51.31
C ARG A 601 32.45 15.68 50.32
N ASP A 602 32.29 14.37 50.15
CA ASP A 602 33.10 13.60 49.21
C ASP A 602 32.93 14.09 47.76
N LEU A 603 31.74 14.52 47.36
CA LEU A 603 31.50 15.13 46.05
C LEU A 603 32.16 16.50 45.93
N LYS A 604 32.06 17.34 46.97
CA LYS A 604 32.73 18.64 47.02
C LYS A 604 34.23 18.48 46.84
N GLU A 605 34.84 17.50 47.51
CA GLU A 605 36.25 17.15 47.34
C GLU A 605 36.55 16.66 45.92
N ALA A 606 35.75 15.72 45.39
CA ALA A 606 35.93 15.18 44.04
C ALA A 606 35.77 16.24 42.93
N PHE A 607 35.00 17.30 43.17
CA PHE A 607 34.79 18.41 42.23
C PHE A 607 35.76 19.57 42.44
N SER A 608 36.50 19.58 43.55
CA SER A 608 37.47 20.63 43.85
C SER A 608 38.63 20.59 42.86
N GLN A 609 39.00 21.76 42.34
CA GLN A 609 40.12 21.91 41.41
C GLN A 609 41.16 22.85 42.03
N LYS A 610 42.45 22.49 41.91
CA LYS A 610 43.54 23.34 42.42
C LYS A 610 43.51 24.71 41.72
N GLY A 611 43.53 25.78 42.51
CA GLY A 611 43.57 27.16 42.01
C GLY A 611 42.21 27.80 41.74
N LEU A 612 41.09 27.09 41.92
CA LEU A 612 39.74 27.66 41.88
C LEU A 612 39.18 27.91 43.29
N PRO A 613 38.24 28.86 43.46
CA PRO A 613 37.53 29.06 44.71
C PRO A 613 36.85 27.77 45.19
N ALA A 614 36.77 27.59 46.51
CA ALA A 614 36.08 26.46 47.10
C ALA A 614 34.60 26.45 46.66
N LEU A 615 34.10 25.26 46.33
CA LEU A 615 32.73 25.07 45.91
C LEU A 615 31.75 25.39 47.05
N GLU A 616 30.88 26.38 46.86
CA GLU A 616 29.84 26.72 47.83
C GLU A 616 28.71 25.68 47.78
N VAL A 617 28.37 25.11 48.93
CA VAL A 617 27.29 24.14 49.09
C VAL A 617 26.09 24.87 49.67
N LEU A 618 24.90 24.58 49.14
CA LEU A 618 23.64 25.11 49.67
C LEU A 618 22.89 24.03 50.44
N GLN A 619 21.94 24.42 51.26
CA GLN A 619 20.99 23.50 51.89
C GLN A 619 19.54 23.99 51.79
N LEU A 620 18.61 23.04 51.75
CA LEU A 620 17.22 23.29 52.12
C LEU A 620 17.07 22.99 53.61
N GLN A 621 17.14 24.05 54.42
CA GLN A 621 17.02 23.94 55.87
C GLN A 621 15.58 24.16 56.34
N HIS A 622 15.28 23.74 57.56
CA HIS A 622 14.03 24.06 58.23
C HIS A 622 13.82 25.60 58.30
N SER A 623 12.59 26.02 58.03
CA SER A 623 12.08 27.38 58.23
C SER A 623 10.83 27.33 59.13
N ILE A 624 10.31 28.50 59.50
CA ILE A 624 9.09 28.62 60.33
C ILE A 624 7.94 27.77 59.76
N ASP A 625 7.07 27.31 60.66
CA ASP A 625 5.90 26.47 60.34
C ASP A 625 6.24 25.13 59.65
N GLY A 626 7.50 24.67 59.78
CA GLY A 626 7.93 23.40 59.21
C GLY A 626 8.27 23.43 57.73
N TYR A 627 8.22 24.62 57.10
CA TYR A 627 8.63 24.82 55.71
C TYR A 627 10.14 24.75 55.52
N SER A 628 10.61 24.96 54.29
CA SER A 628 12.02 24.92 53.94
C SER A 628 12.48 26.23 53.31
N GLN A 629 13.74 26.60 53.58
CA GLN A 629 14.38 27.81 53.05
C GLN A 629 15.76 27.43 52.48
N LEU A 630 16.16 28.08 51.38
CA LEU A 630 17.48 27.89 50.80
C LEU A 630 18.51 28.73 51.59
N ALA A 631 19.61 28.10 51.99
CA ALA A 631 20.68 28.74 52.77
C ALA A 631 22.05 28.18 52.37
N LYS A 632 23.13 28.83 52.82
CA LYS A 632 24.48 28.28 52.70
C LYS A 632 24.66 27.11 53.67
N PHE A 633 25.45 26.12 53.27
CA PHE A 633 25.72 24.93 54.06
C PHE A 633 27.22 24.69 54.20
N ASN A 634 27.69 24.61 55.45
CA ASN A 634 29.06 24.25 55.74
C ASN A 634 29.15 22.73 55.96
N VAL A 635 29.33 22.00 54.86
CA VAL A 635 29.38 20.54 54.89
C VAL A 635 30.59 20.01 55.68
N GLU A 636 31.71 20.75 55.70
CA GLU A 636 32.87 20.39 56.51
C GLU A 636 32.52 20.37 57.99
N GLN A 637 31.83 21.42 58.48
CA GLN A 637 31.39 21.52 59.87
C GLN A 637 30.38 20.42 60.23
N GLU A 638 29.44 20.09 59.33
CA GLU A 638 28.45 19.04 59.58
C GLU A 638 29.10 17.65 59.67
N CYS A 639 30.14 17.40 58.88
CA CYS A 639 30.87 16.14 58.88
C CYS A 639 32.00 16.05 59.93
N GLU A 640 32.13 17.04 60.82
CA GLU A 640 33.14 17.03 61.88
C GLU A 640 32.96 15.84 62.82
N SER A 641 34.06 15.18 63.19
CA SER A 641 34.02 14.26 64.32
C SER A 641 33.67 15.01 65.61
N SER A 642 33.03 14.34 66.56
CA SER A 642 32.67 14.92 67.87
C SER A 642 33.79 15.73 68.52
N PHE A 643 35.04 15.24 68.47
CA PHE A 643 36.21 15.97 68.97
C PHE A 643 36.49 17.29 68.27
N TYR A 644 36.46 17.31 66.93
CA TYR A 644 36.70 18.53 66.16
C TYR A 644 35.57 19.54 66.35
N ARG A 645 34.33 19.07 66.54
CA ARG A 645 33.20 19.93 66.88
C ARG A 645 33.39 20.60 68.24
N HIS A 646 33.78 19.86 69.28
CA HIS A 646 34.06 20.43 70.58
C HIS A 646 35.29 21.36 70.57
N HIS A 647 36.35 20.96 69.86
CA HIS A 647 37.54 21.78 69.64
C HIS A 647 37.19 23.14 69.03
N ARG A 648 36.44 23.13 67.91
CA ARG A 648 36.00 24.33 67.22
C ARG A 648 35.13 25.21 68.12
N LEU A 649 34.18 24.61 68.85
CA LEU A 649 33.32 25.34 69.78
C LEU A 649 34.13 26.09 70.86
N LEU A 650 35.11 25.42 71.48
CA LEU A 650 36.00 26.05 72.47
C LEU A 650 36.88 27.13 71.82
N MET A 651 37.44 26.85 70.64
CA MET A 651 38.33 27.77 69.93
C MET A 651 37.60 29.04 69.47
N GLU A 652 36.43 28.89 68.85
CA GLU A 652 35.58 30.01 68.41
C GLU A 652 35.11 30.85 69.61
N PHE A 653 34.69 30.20 70.71
CA PHE A 653 34.33 30.90 71.95
C PHE A 653 35.52 31.71 72.51
N CYS A 654 36.72 31.11 72.57
CA CYS A 654 37.92 31.82 73.02
C CYS A 654 38.33 32.97 72.10
N ALA A 655 37.99 32.89 70.81
CA ALA A 655 38.23 33.94 69.82
C ALA A 655 37.15 35.05 69.83
N GLY A 656 36.12 34.94 70.68
CA GLY A 656 35.06 35.94 70.82
C GLY A 656 33.83 35.70 69.94
N THR A 657 33.72 34.55 69.27
CA THR A 657 32.49 34.15 68.58
C THR A 657 31.39 33.86 69.60
N ALA A 658 30.20 34.40 69.37
CA ALA A 658 29.07 34.18 70.26
C ALA A 658 28.60 32.71 70.22
N HIS A 659 28.63 32.06 71.37
CA HIS A 659 28.10 30.71 71.59
C HIS A 659 27.32 30.65 72.90
N ASP A 660 26.41 29.68 73.01
CA ASP A 660 25.78 29.37 74.29
C ASP A 660 26.83 28.90 75.29
N SER A 661 27.02 29.66 76.38
CA SER A 661 28.10 29.42 77.35
C SER A 661 27.98 28.04 78.00
N ARG A 662 26.75 27.55 78.22
CA ARG A 662 26.51 26.23 78.81
C ARG A 662 26.87 25.10 77.83
N MET A 663 26.57 25.25 76.55
CA MET A 663 26.99 24.31 75.51
C MET A 663 28.52 24.22 75.42
N VAL A 664 29.22 25.36 75.48
CA VAL A 664 30.69 25.39 75.51
C VAL A 664 31.22 24.69 76.76
N ALA A 665 30.66 24.96 77.94
CA ALA A 665 31.07 24.30 79.19
C ALA A 665 30.88 22.77 79.12
N LYS A 666 29.75 22.32 78.55
CA LYS A 666 29.45 20.89 78.30
C LYS A 666 30.35 20.25 77.23
N ALA A 667 31.09 21.03 76.44
CA ALA A 667 31.98 20.48 75.42
C ALA A 667 33.40 20.19 75.94
N ILE A 668 33.77 20.76 77.09
CA ILE A 668 35.14 20.64 77.65
C ILE A 668 35.48 19.18 78.00
N ARG A 669 34.61 18.46 78.73
CA ARG A 669 34.89 17.07 79.13
C ARG A 669 35.02 16.13 77.91
N PRO A 670 34.05 16.10 76.97
CA PRO A 670 34.20 15.26 75.78
C PRO A 670 35.38 15.64 74.88
N PHE A 671 35.79 16.92 74.87
CA PHE A 671 36.99 17.37 74.16
C PHE A 671 38.27 16.75 74.75
N LEU A 672 38.44 16.84 76.07
CA LEU A 672 39.61 16.29 76.78
C LEU A 672 39.62 14.76 76.77
N GLU A 673 38.47 14.12 76.92
CA GLU A 673 38.32 12.68 76.78
C GLU A 673 38.72 12.22 75.36
N GLY A 674 38.20 12.91 74.34
CA GLY A 674 38.56 12.66 72.95
C GLY A 674 40.04 12.88 72.67
N TYR A 675 40.70 13.80 73.37
CA TYR A 675 42.14 13.99 73.31
C TYR A 675 42.90 12.79 73.87
N LEU A 676 42.56 12.31 75.08
CA LEU A 676 43.23 11.17 75.70
C LEU A 676 43.11 9.90 74.84
N HIS A 677 41.92 9.60 74.30
CA HIS A 677 41.73 8.46 73.41
C HIS A 677 42.53 8.55 72.10
N ARG A 678 42.80 9.77 71.59
CA ARG A 678 43.62 9.98 70.39
C ARG A 678 45.11 9.95 70.69
N ARG A 679 45.54 10.49 71.85
CA ARG A 679 46.94 10.50 72.27
C ARG A 679 47.42 9.12 72.71
N PHE A 680 46.53 8.30 73.28
CA PHE A 680 46.82 6.95 73.75
C PHE A 680 45.88 5.91 73.10
N PRO A 681 46.04 5.62 71.79
CA PRO A 681 45.13 4.73 71.06
C PRO A 681 45.08 3.32 71.68
N GLY A 682 43.90 2.90 72.10
CA GLY A 682 43.67 1.56 72.66
C GLY A 682 44.10 1.34 74.11
N LEU A 683 44.73 2.33 74.76
CA LEU A 683 45.18 2.23 76.16
C LEU A 683 44.20 2.83 77.16
N VAL A 684 43.32 3.72 76.71
CA VAL A 684 42.25 4.30 77.55
C VAL A 684 40.99 3.43 77.44
N PRO A 685 40.47 2.88 78.55
CA PRO A 685 39.22 2.11 78.56
C PRO A 685 38.02 2.91 78.04
N ARG A 686 37.14 2.27 77.27
CA ARG A 686 35.98 2.95 76.61
C ARG A 686 34.74 3.05 77.47
N ASP A 687 34.68 2.29 78.56
CA ASP A 687 33.57 2.16 79.49
C ASP A 687 33.68 3.09 80.71
N LEU A 688 34.83 3.77 80.87
CA LEU A 688 35.06 4.71 81.95
C LEU A 688 34.59 6.12 81.55
N MET A 689 33.81 6.75 82.43
CA MET A 689 33.58 8.20 82.35
C MET A 689 34.89 8.96 82.54
N PHE A 690 34.97 10.22 82.06
CA PHE A 690 36.18 11.03 82.15
C PHE A 690 36.86 11.03 83.54
N GLY A 691 36.11 11.16 84.64
CA GLY A 691 36.69 11.06 86.00
C GLY A 691 37.30 9.69 86.32
N GLY A 692 36.70 8.61 85.82
CA GLY A 692 37.24 7.25 85.92
C GLY A 692 38.50 7.05 85.07
N ILE A 693 38.58 7.69 83.90
CA ILE A 693 39.81 7.72 83.08
C ILE A 693 40.95 8.36 83.87
N LEU A 694 40.71 9.50 84.54
CA LEU A 694 41.72 10.18 85.35
C LEU A 694 42.17 9.33 86.55
N ALA A 695 41.23 8.63 87.20
CA ALA A 695 41.55 7.69 88.28
C ALA A 695 42.40 6.51 87.76
N HIS A 696 42.06 5.97 86.59
CA HIS A 696 42.79 4.86 85.98
C HIS A 696 44.24 5.25 85.65
N ILE A 697 44.47 6.42 85.05
CA ILE A 697 45.82 6.96 84.81
C ILE A 697 46.63 7.03 86.11
N GLY A 698 46.01 7.40 87.23
CA GLY A 698 46.68 7.44 88.54
C GLY A 698 47.07 6.07 89.10
N THR A 699 46.57 4.97 88.53
CA THR A 699 46.80 3.59 89.01
C THR A 699 47.67 2.74 88.09
N VAL A 700 48.07 3.24 86.92
CA VAL A 700 48.90 2.47 85.99
C VAL A 700 50.34 2.36 86.47
N LEU A 701 51.02 1.29 86.07
CA LEU A 701 52.44 1.09 86.39
C LEU A 701 53.31 2.15 85.69
N PRO A 702 54.47 2.55 86.25
CA PRO A 702 55.37 3.51 85.61
C PRO A 702 55.87 3.08 84.22
N THR A 703 55.85 1.77 83.95
CA THR A 703 56.21 1.16 82.65
C THR A 703 55.07 1.19 81.62
N ASP A 704 53.84 1.50 82.04
CA ASP A 704 52.68 1.63 81.15
C ASP A 704 52.79 2.93 80.34
N PRO A 705 52.66 2.91 79.00
CA PRO A 705 52.68 4.13 78.20
C PRO A 705 51.61 5.16 78.60
N LEU A 706 50.51 4.77 79.24
CA LEU A 706 49.51 5.70 79.76
C LEU A 706 50.05 6.59 80.89
N ASN A 707 51.15 6.19 81.56
CA ASN A 707 51.81 7.00 82.59
C ASN A 707 52.38 8.33 82.04
N TYR A 708 52.56 8.47 80.72
CA TYR A 708 52.89 9.78 80.12
C TYR A 708 51.77 10.81 80.27
N ALA A 709 50.55 10.41 80.63
CA ALA A 709 49.45 11.31 80.99
C ALA A 709 49.48 11.73 82.47
N SER A 710 50.23 11.06 83.34
CA SER A 710 50.27 11.34 84.78
C SER A 710 50.58 12.80 85.14
N PRO A 711 51.51 13.51 84.45
CA PRO A 711 51.75 14.93 84.72
C PRO A 711 50.55 15.84 84.42
N LEU A 712 49.59 15.38 83.62
CA LEU A 712 48.40 16.14 83.23
C LEU A 712 47.23 15.92 84.19
N VAL A 713 47.27 14.88 85.03
CA VAL A 713 46.10 14.40 85.79
C VAL A 713 45.54 15.48 86.71
N GLU A 714 46.39 16.24 87.40
CA GLU A 714 45.93 17.29 88.32
C GLU A 714 45.23 18.45 87.57
N GLU A 715 45.80 18.90 86.46
CA GLU A 715 45.17 19.92 85.61
C GLU A 715 43.84 19.41 85.01
N LEU A 716 43.82 18.17 84.53
CA LEU A 716 42.60 17.53 84.02
C LEU A 716 41.54 17.36 85.10
N LYS A 717 41.92 17.06 86.36
CA LYS A 717 41.00 16.98 87.50
C LYS A 717 40.39 18.34 87.82
N ASP A 718 41.17 19.41 87.82
CA ASP A 718 40.66 20.77 88.07
C ASP A 718 39.69 21.21 86.96
N ILE A 719 40.08 21.05 85.69
CA ILE A 719 39.20 21.34 84.55
C ILE A 719 37.92 20.48 84.60
N ASN A 720 38.04 19.19 84.97
CA ASN A 720 36.88 18.31 85.16
C ASN A 720 36.01 18.74 86.34
N GLY A 721 36.58 19.28 87.41
CA GLY A 721 35.86 19.80 88.57
C GLY A 721 34.96 20.98 88.20
N TYR A 722 35.44 21.88 87.34
CA TYR A 722 34.62 22.93 86.74
C TYR A 722 33.58 22.36 85.77
N ALA A 723 34.02 21.68 84.71
CA ALA A 723 33.14 21.26 83.63
C ALA A 723 32.09 20.22 84.08
N GLY A 724 32.41 19.39 85.08
CA GLY A 724 31.52 18.38 85.65
C GLY A 724 30.23 18.94 86.24
N GLN A 725 30.23 20.22 86.66
CA GLN A 725 29.06 20.91 87.22
C GLN A 725 27.89 21.03 86.24
N PHE A 726 28.15 20.84 84.94
CA PHE A 726 27.17 21.07 83.86
C PHE A 726 26.68 19.78 83.17
N HIS A 727 27.09 18.57 83.60
CA HIS A 727 26.94 17.34 82.81
C HIS A 727 25.92 16.29 83.30
N HIS A 728 25.22 16.51 84.41
CA HIS A 728 24.30 15.50 84.97
C HIS A 728 22.97 16.10 85.45
N ASP A 729 21.84 15.52 85.00
CA ASP A 729 20.48 15.78 85.53
C ASP A 729 20.21 15.09 86.87
N THR A 730 21.14 14.27 87.35
CA THR A 730 21.01 13.54 88.63
C THR A 730 21.20 14.43 89.86
N ASN A 731 21.40 15.74 89.68
CA ASN A 731 21.28 16.77 90.73
C ASN A 731 20.03 17.61 90.45
N PRO A 732 18.84 17.24 90.98
CA PRO A 732 17.61 17.97 90.75
C PRO A 732 17.78 19.44 91.16
N GLY A 733 17.68 20.35 90.20
CA GLY A 733 17.63 21.81 90.43
C GLY A 733 18.96 22.57 90.44
N VAL A 734 20.14 21.94 90.47
CA VAL A 734 21.44 22.66 90.55
C VAL A 734 22.14 22.78 89.20
N CYS A 735 22.16 21.70 88.41
CA CYS A 735 22.86 21.68 87.12
C CYS A 735 22.24 22.66 86.10
N GLU A 736 20.91 22.81 86.10
CA GLU A 736 20.19 23.69 85.16
C GLU A 736 20.18 25.18 85.56
N THR A 737 20.32 25.47 86.87
CA THR A 737 20.20 26.84 87.42
C THR A 737 21.55 27.51 87.69
N LEU A 738 22.65 26.75 87.76
CA LEU A 738 24.00 27.29 87.94
C LEU A 738 24.36 28.25 86.79
N PRO A 739 24.57 29.56 87.06
CA PRO A 739 24.95 30.50 86.02
C PRO A 739 26.35 30.16 85.51
N VAL A 740 26.54 30.21 84.19
CA VAL A 740 27.86 30.01 83.58
C VAL A 740 28.53 31.38 83.46
N THR A 741 29.51 31.65 84.32
CA THR A 741 30.27 32.92 84.27
C THR A 741 31.19 32.90 83.05
N THR A 742 30.98 33.83 82.10
CA THR A 742 31.72 33.87 80.84
C THR A 742 33.25 34.00 81.02
N SER A 743 33.72 34.81 81.97
CA SER A 743 35.16 34.99 82.24
C SER A 743 35.83 33.72 82.80
N GLU A 744 35.12 32.99 83.63
CA GLU A 744 35.57 31.71 84.19
C GLU A 744 35.58 30.63 83.10
N LEU A 745 34.50 30.53 82.31
CA LEU A 745 34.41 29.63 81.18
C LEU A 745 35.53 29.87 80.16
N LEU A 746 35.86 31.13 79.88
CA LEU A 746 36.96 31.50 78.99
C LEU A 746 38.30 30.97 79.52
N THR A 747 38.53 31.11 80.82
CA THR A 747 39.75 30.63 81.48
C THR A 747 39.88 29.10 81.36
N TYR A 748 38.83 28.35 81.71
CA TYR A 748 38.86 26.89 81.62
C TYR A 748 38.89 26.37 80.18
N SER A 749 38.25 27.07 79.23
CA SER A 749 38.32 26.73 77.80
C SER A 749 39.73 26.93 77.23
N GLN A 750 40.40 28.04 77.59
CA GLN A 750 41.79 28.31 77.20
C GLN A 750 42.76 27.29 77.81
N ARG A 751 42.56 26.91 79.07
CA ARG A 751 43.34 25.85 79.74
C ARG A 751 43.17 24.51 79.04
N ALA A 752 41.95 24.11 78.73
CA ALA A 752 41.66 22.86 78.00
C ALA A 752 42.32 22.84 76.61
N LEU A 753 42.22 23.93 75.84
CA LEU A 753 42.88 24.06 74.54
C LEU A 753 44.41 24.01 74.68
N THR A 754 44.97 24.73 75.66
CA THR A 754 46.42 24.77 75.92
C THR A 754 46.96 23.39 76.26
N LEU A 755 46.26 22.64 77.11
CA LEU A 755 46.63 21.28 77.47
C LEU A 755 46.66 20.37 76.24
N VAL A 756 45.65 20.44 75.37
CA VAL A 756 45.60 19.63 74.14
C VAL A 756 46.71 20.01 73.16
N TYR A 757 47.01 21.31 73.01
CA TYR A 757 48.03 21.79 72.07
C TYR A 757 49.47 21.56 72.55
N ARG A 758 49.75 21.76 73.84
CA ARG A 758 51.11 21.58 74.40
C ARG A 758 51.40 20.14 74.78
N GLY A 759 50.37 19.41 75.23
CA GLY A 759 50.52 18.08 75.79
C GLY A 759 51.27 18.03 77.13
N THR A 760 51.44 19.19 77.77
CA THR A 760 52.00 19.43 79.10
C THR A 760 51.20 20.54 79.77
N VAL A 761 51.25 20.61 81.11
CA VAL A 761 50.68 21.73 81.90
C VAL A 761 51.55 22.97 81.73
#